data_AF-A0A401ZSW0-F1
#
_entry.id   AF-A0A401ZSW0-F1
#
_cell.length_a   1.000
_cell.length_b   1.000
_cell.length_c   1.000
_cell.angle_alpha   90.00
_cell.angle_beta   90.00
_cell.angle_gamma   90.00
#
_symmetry.space_group_name_H-M   'P 1'
#
loop_
_entity.id
_entity.type
_entity.pdbx_description
1 polymer ?
#
loop_
_entity_poly.entity_id
_entity_poly.type
_entity_poly.pdbx_seq_one_letter_code
_entity_poly.pdbx_strand_id
1 'polypeptide(L)'
;MPRSISHSSRPLIVVCFILSTLALAIFFPAQAQAAGGKKVNVWLTTSDQSQLLAQQPAISFSGQPSAGTPTISVNDDQKYQRMTGFGASLTASSAVVLSQSNVAQNKVMRDLFDPHTGIGLSYLRQPMGSSDLAPPQDASKGWVGEYTYDDMPAGQTDPTLSHFSIAQDDHYHVTSLLREALRINPNLKIMATPWSPPAWMKLPGNSWGHCTNCDGSGQGFYDGSNSWDNTPNDYVSVTFNGTQIKFYGVVGTDHGIGAFSIDGGSETMVDFYAPTNAGNTLVYTSPVLPAGQHTLKVRVTGLQNSSAHWNGINPDRVDIISASGVTTVDDSVQGSGLNQFLYGGSGTASINQGYLNPKYYQAYARYFVKFIQAYQREGIPIYAITPQNEPQNGNYMPTMILPATSQTAGNPDIGNEADFIVNLGQAFQQNHVQTKILAFDHNWDTPEYPSAILNSPAGQYVDGIAFHCYGGDASAQDQFYGKKDIYETECSGGQWENNNNPTFAATLKDVMELGISSTAHGSKTVVRWGLALDPNGNPHLDTSGSCGTCRGVISVAADGTVTKNSDYYGLGHFSKFVTPGATRVASTSNSSSLENVAFVNQNGTHVLVVYNNNASAMTFQVQAQHSTFSYTLPAGAAATFTWSGEDD
;
A
#
# COMPACT_ATOMS: atom_id res chain seq x y z
N MET A 1 50.42 -54.20 47.10
CA MET A 1 50.51 -55.46 46.32
C MET A 1 50.78 -55.11 44.88
N PRO A 2 51.73 -55.80 44.22
CA PRO A 2 52.55 -55.20 43.16
C PRO A 2 52.37 -55.91 41.80
N ARG A 3 52.94 -55.34 40.73
CA ARG A 3 53.76 -56.11 39.78
C ARG A 3 54.76 -55.20 39.06
N SER A 4 56.02 -55.38 39.46
CA SER A 4 57.26 -54.96 38.82
C SER A 4 57.66 -55.91 37.71
N ILE A 5 58.40 -55.44 36.68
CA ILE A 5 59.59 -56.03 36.02
C ILE A 5 60.24 -54.88 35.21
N SER A 6 61.53 -54.72 34.92
CA SER A 6 62.85 -54.73 35.60
C SER A 6 63.92 -54.72 34.49
N HIS A 7 64.93 -53.83 34.58
CA HIS A 7 66.32 -53.95 34.05
C HIS A 7 66.52 -53.85 32.51
N SER A 8 67.64 -53.36 31.93
CA SER A 8 69.01 -53.07 32.38
C SER A 8 69.71 -52.05 31.45
N SER A 9 70.87 -51.56 31.87
CA SER A 9 71.70 -50.48 31.30
C SER A 9 72.89 -50.90 30.42
N ARG A 10 73.13 -50.12 29.33
CA ARG A 10 74.41 -49.71 28.62
C ARG A 10 75.29 -50.77 27.91
N PRO A 11 76.24 -50.42 27.00
CA PRO A 11 76.49 -49.18 26.19
C PRO A 11 76.77 -49.46 24.67
N LEU A 12 76.81 -48.45 23.79
CA LEU A 12 77.66 -48.51 22.58
C LEU A 12 78.06 -47.11 22.09
N ILE A 13 79.38 -46.90 21.99
CA ILE A 13 80.04 -45.74 21.38
C ILE A 13 80.04 -45.96 19.86
N VAL A 14 79.59 -44.97 19.09
CA VAL A 14 79.99 -44.82 17.68
C VAL A 14 80.27 -43.34 17.39
N VAL A 15 81.53 -43.08 17.08
CA VAL A 15 82.09 -41.85 16.50
C VAL A 15 81.60 -41.74 15.05
N CYS A 16 81.18 -40.56 14.58
CA CYS A 16 81.29 -40.22 13.14
C CYS A 16 81.09 -38.71 12.84
N PHE A 17 82.19 -38.13 12.36
CA PHE A 17 82.35 -37.12 11.30
C PHE A 17 81.38 -35.94 11.15
N ILE A 18 81.94 -34.75 11.39
CA ILE A 18 81.49 -33.47 10.82
C ILE A 18 81.81 -33.49 9.32
N LEU A 19 80.79 -33.51 8.46
CA LEU A 19 80.92 -33.12 7.05
C LEU A 19 80.14 -31.82 6.82
N SER A 20 80.88 -30.77 6.54
CA SER A 20 80.39 -29.50 6.01
C SER A 20 79.97 -29.68 4.56
N THR A 21 78.66 -29.65 4.27
CA THR A 21 78.14 -29.55 2.91
C THR A 21 77.63 -28.15 2.62
N LEU A 22 78.25 -27.54 1.61
CA LEU A 22 77.90 -26.26 1.01
C LEU A 22 76.54 -26.42 0.29
N ALA A 23 75.47 -25.83 0.82
CA ALA A 23 74.16 -25.82 0.17
C ALA A 23 74.09 -24.66 -0.83
N LEU A 24 74.11 -24.98 -2.13
CA LEU A 24 73.86 -24.05 -3.22
C LEU A 24 72.36 -23.70 -3.23
N ALA A 25 72.01 -22.50 -2.79
CA ALA A 25 70.64 -22.01 -2.81
C ALA A 25 70.21 -21.70 -4.26
N ILE A 26 69.46 -22.62 -4.87
CA ILE A 26 68.74 -22.37 -6.12
C ILE A 26 67.52 -21.53 -5.77
N PHE A 27 67.58 -20.24 -6.08
CA PHE A 27 66.42 -19.36 -6.08
C PHE A 27 65.47 -19.78 -7.20
N PHE A 28 64.41 -20.50 -6.86
CA PHE A 28 63.21 -20.48 -7.69
C PHE A 28 62.61 -19.07 -7.55
N PRO A 29 62.34 -18.33 -8.63
CA PRO A 29 61.48 -17.18 -8.51
C PRO A 29 60.15 -17.70 -8.01
N ALA A 30 59.69 -17.22 -6.85
CA ALA A 30 58.33 -17.40 -6.43
C ALA A 30 57.47 -16.87 -7.58
N GLN A 31 56.80 -17.77 -8.31
CA GLN A 31 55.71 -17.37 -9.17
C GLN A 31 54.74 -16.66 -8.22
N ALA A 32 54.61 -15.35 -8.39
CA ALA A 32 53.51 -14.61 -7.81
C ALA A 32 52.26 -15.35 -8.24
N GLN A 33 51.66 -16.08 -7.30
CA GLN A 33 50.38 -16.70 -7.49
C GLN A 33 49.46 -15.52 -7.80
N ALA A 34 49.02 -15.42 -9.05
CA ALA A 34 48.00 -14.47 -9.42
C ALA A 34 46.81 -14.82 -8.55
N ALA A 35 46.62 -14.08 -7.46
CA ALA A 35 45.39 -14.10 -6.70
C ALA A 35 44.33 -13.62 -7.68
N GLY A 36 43.66 -14.56 -8.36
CA GLY A 36 42.48 -14.26 -9.15
C GLY A 36 41.49 -13.66 -8.17
N GLY A 37 41.39 -12.33 -8.16
CA GLY A 37 40.56 -11.60 -7.21
C GLY A 37 39.13 -12.14 -7.25
N LYS A 38 38.45 -12.07 -6.10
CA LYS A 38 37.07 -12.53 -5.96
C LYS A 38 36.22 -12.03 -7.14
N LYS A 39 35.49 -12.95 -7.77
CA LYS A 39 34.67 -12.63 -8.94
C LYS A 39 33.43 -11.87 -8.51
N VAL A 40 33.07 -10.86 -9.29
CA VAL A 40 31.85 -10.08 -9.16
C VAL A 40 31.05 -10.28 -10.44
N ASN A 41 29.85 -10.84 -10.31
CA ASN A 41 28.92 -10.93 -11.44
C ASN A 41 28.22 -9.59 -11.61
N VAL A 42 27.99 -9.19 -12.86
CA VAL A 42 27.36 -7.92 -13.21
C VAL A 42 26.17 -8.18 -14.10
N TRP A 43 25.05 -7.54 -13.79
CA TRP A 43 23.82 -7.56 -14.59
C TRP A 43 23.43 -6.14 -14.94
N LEU A 44 23.12 -5.89 -16.20
CA LEU A 44 22.98 -4.54 -16.75
C LEU A 44 21.66 -4.35 -17.49
N THR A 45 21.00 -3.22 -17.25
CA THR A 45 19.92 -2.68 -18.07
C THR A 45 20.31 -1.27 -18.53
N THR A 46 20.30 -1.02 -19.83
CA THR A 46 20.60 0.29 -20.41
C THR A 46 19.34 1.02 -20.84
N SER A 47 19.36 2.35 -20.73
CA SER A 47 18.26 3.24 -21.11
C SER A 47 17.84 3.13 -22.59
N ASP A 48 18.76 2.70 -23.46
CA ASP A 48 18.55 2.45 -24.89
C ASP A 48 18.05 1.03 -25.22
N GLN A 49 17.79 0.21 -24.20
CA GLN A 49 17.32 -1.19 -24.31
C GLN A 49 18.30 -2.15 -25.01
N SER A 50 19.56 -1.74 -25.27
CA SER A 50 20.57 -2.64 -25.85
C SER A 50 21.00 -3.76 -24.90
N GLN A 51 20.83 -3.54 -23.59
CA GLN A 51 20.99 -4.53 -22.53
C GLN A 51 19.74 -4.50 -21.65
N LEU A 52 19.14 -5.66 -21.39
CA LEU A 52 17.89 -5.80 -20.66
C LEU A 52 18.02 -6.89 -19.61
N LEU A 53 18.42 -6.50 -18.39
CA LEU A 53 18.85 -7.40 -17.32
C LEU A 53 19.83 -8.48 -17.85
N ALA A 54 20.82 -8.04 -18.61
CA ALA A 54 21.76 -8.91 -19.31
C ALA A 54 23.02 -9.15 -18.46
N GLN A 55 23.41 -10.42 -18.31
CA GLN A 55 24.66 -10.76 -17.63
C GLN A 55 25.86 -10.30 -18.46
N GLN A 56 26.77 -9.56 -17.81
CA GLN A 56 28.01 -9.07 -18.40
C GLN A 56 29.19 -9.99 -18.02
N PRO A 57 30.34 -9.89 -18.70
CA PRO A 57 31.56 -10.55 -18.25
C PRO A 57 31.86 -10.21 -16.78
N ALA A 58 32.12 -11.25 -15.98
CA ALA A 58 32.46 -11.06 -14.57
C ALA A 58 33.74 -10.23 -14.42
N ILE A 59 33.74 -9.32 -13.45
CA ILE A 59 34.91 -8.54 -13.06
C ILE A 59 35.51 -9.14 -11.79
N SER A 60 36.63 -8.60 -11.32
CA SER A 60 37.29 -9.08 -10.11
C SER A 60 37.64 -7.93 -9.20
N PHE A 61 37.56 -8.19 -7.89
CA PHE A 61 38.19 -7.30 -6.92
C PHE A 61 39.69 -7.19 -7.23
N SER A 62 40.17 -5.96 -7.36
CA SER A 62 41.56 -5.65 -7.65
C SER A 62 41.94 -4.34 -6.95
N GLY A 63 42.92 -4.42 -6.05
CA GLY A 63 43.58 -3.24 -5.51
C GLY A 63 42.88 -2.54 -4.34
N GLN A 64 43.36 -1.32 -4.10
CA GLN A 64 42.90 -0.38 -3.09
C GLN A 64 42.22 0.82 -3.78
N PRO A 65 41.35 1.57 -3.07
CA PRO A 65 40.65 2.70 -3.66
C PRO A 65 41.62 3.73 -4.28
N SER A 66 41.33 4.19 -5.50
CA SER A 66 42.10 5.31 -6.09
C SER A 66 41.48 6.66 -5.71
N ALA A 67 42.31 7.58 -5.23
CA ALA A 67 41.88 8.92 -4.86
C ALA A 67 41.25 9.68 -6.05
N GLY A 68 40.14 10.36 -5.81
CA GLY A 68 39.46 11.22 -6.80
C GLY A 68 38.43 10.52 -7.70
N THR A 69 38.23 9.20 -7.57
CA THR A 69 37.14 8.49 -8.27
C THR A 69 35.91 8.39 -7.37
N PRO A 70 34.69 8.61 -7.89
CA PRO A 70 33.47 8.34 -7.13
C PRO A 70 33.49 6.93 -6.56
N THR A 71 33.15 6.78 -5.27
CA THR A 71 33.27 5.53 -4.54
C THR A 71 31.97 5.24 -3.81
N ILE A 72 31.45 4.02 -4.01
CA ILE A 72 30.37 3.42 -3.24
C ILE A 72 31.00 2.49 -2.21
N SER A 73 30.78 2.75 -0.92
CA SER A 73 31.27 1.90 0.17
C SER A 73 30.14 1.00 0.67
N VAL A 74 30.37 -0.30 0.76
CA VAL A 74 29.44 -1.29 1.34
C VAL A 74 30.00 -1.76 2.70
N ASN A 75 29.18 -1.66 3.75
CA ASN A 75 29.56 -2.00 5.11
C ASN A 75 28.57 -3.00 5.74
N ASP A 76 29.00 -4.24 5.88
CA ASP A 76 28.20 -5.36 6.38
C ASP A 76 27.99 -5.33 7.90
N ASP A 77 28.81 -4.57 8.64
CA ASP A 77 28.71 -4.42 10.09
C ASP A 77 27.49 -3.57 10.47
N GLN A 78 27.05 -2.69 9.56
CA GLN A 78 25.87 -1.86 9.74
C GLN A 78 24.67 -2.49 9.04
N LYS A 79 23.91 -3.27 9.80
CA LYS A 79 22.73 -4.02 9.35
C LYS A 79 21.44 -3.26 9.62
N TYR A 80 20.46 -3.46 8.76
CA TYR A 80 19.15 -2.83 8.84
C TYR A 80 18.04 -3.89 8.78
N GLN A 81 16.94 -3.61 8.08
CA GLN A 81 15.78 -4.49 7.99
C GLN A 81 16.05 -5.76 7.17
N ARG A 82 15.26 -6.80 7.45
CA ARG A 82 15.22 -8.01 6.62
C ARG A 82 14.15 -7.87 5.55
N MET A 83 14.52 -8.15 4.31
CA MET A 83 13.67 -8.03 3.13
C MET A 83 12.62 -9.14 3.10
N THR A 84 11.38 -8.77 2.80
CA THR A 84 10.29 -9.75 2.63
C THR A 84 10.17 -10.16 1.17
N GLY A 85 10.23 -9.21 0.23
CA GLY A 85 10.24 -9.51 -1.20
C GLY A 85 9.91 -8.31 -2.06
N PHE A 86 9.92 -8.51 -3.37
CA PHE A 86 9.63 -7.49 -4.37
C PHE A 86 8.61 -8.07 -5.36
N GLY A 87 7.70 -7.24 -5.87
CA GLY A 87 6.77 -7.70 -6.90
C GLY A 87 5.70 -6.70 -7.31
N ALA A 88 4.49 -7.20 -7.47
CA ALA A 88 3.37 -6.40 -7.99
C ALA A 88 2.00 -6.94 -7.53
N SER A 89 0.92 -6.29 -7.95
CA SER A 89 -0.44 -6.73 -7.69
C SER A 89 -0.99 -7.64 -8.79
N LEU A 90 -1.43 -8.85 -8.43
CA LEU A 90 -2.17 -9.72 -9.34
C LEU A 90 -3.66 -9.34 -9.30
N THR A 91 -4.00 -8.26 -9.98
CA THR A 91 -5.38 -7.76 -10.06
C THR A 91 -6.26 -8.69 -10.91
N ALA A 92 -7.59 -8.57 -10.80
CA ALA A 92 -8.51 -9.34 -11.65
C ALA A 92 -8.25 -9.04 -13.15
N SER A 93 -7.92 -7.81 -13.51
CA SER A 93 -7.49 -7.46 -14.86
C SER A 93 -6.20 -8.17 -15.28
N SER A 94 -5.20 -8.22 -14.38
CA SER A 94 -3.96 -8.98 -14.63
C SER A 94 -4.25 -10.45 -14.87
N ALA A 95 -5.14 -11.04 -14.06
CA ALA A 95 -5.50 -12.44 -14.18
C ALA A 95 -6.21 -12.76 -15.50
N VAL A 96 -7.17 -11.93 -15.91
CA VAL A 96 -7.89 -12.04 -17.19
C VAL A 96 -6.96 -11.92 -18.38
N VAL A 97 -6.00 -11.00 -18.34
CA VAL A 97 -5.05 -10.79 -19.44
C VAL A 97 -4.05 -11.95 -19.52
N LEU A 98 -3.60 -12.49 -18.39
CA LEU A 98 -2.68 -13.63 -18.33
C LEU A 98 -3.35 -14.96 -18.73
N SER A 99 -4.66 -15.11 -18.57
CA SER A 99 -5.37 -16.36 -18.86
C SER A 99 -5.77 -16.54 -20.33
N GLN A 100 -5.50 -15.57 -21.21
CA GLN A 100 -5.93 -15.61 -22.62
C GLN A 100 -5.26 -16.71 -23.46
N SER A 101 -4.04 -17.18 -23.09
CA SER A 101 -3.33 -18.24 -23.81
C SER A 101 -2.45 -19.09 -22.88
N ASN A 102 -2.76 -20.40 -22.77
CA ASN A 102 -2.06 -21.34 -21.87
C ASN A 102 -0.54 -21.44 -22.10
N VAL A 103 -0.06 -21.33 -23.35
CA VAL A 103 1.38 -21.44 -23.66
C VAL A 103 2.11 -20.13 -23.33
N ALA A 104 1.53 -18.99 -23.68
CA ALA A 104 2.08 -17.68 -23.34
C ALA A 104 2.08 -17.48 -21.81
N GLN A 105 0.99 -17.85 -21.15
CA GLN A 105 0.82 -17.82 -19.69
C GLN A 105 1.96 -18.58 -18.98
N ASN A 106 2.22 -19.84 -19.34
CA ASN A 106 3.25 -20.65 -18.68
C ASN A 106 4.67 -20.08 -18.82
N LYS A 107 4.96 -19.40 -19.93
CA LYS A 107 6.24 -18.72 -20.11
C LYS A 107 6.28 -17.45 -19.27
N VAL A 108 5.24 -16.64 -19.34
CA VAL A 108 5.13 -15.36 -18.61
C VAL A 108 5.21 -15.57 -17.10
N MET A 109 4.48 -16.55 -16.56
CA MET A 109 4.52 -16.87 -15.14
C MET A 109 5.93 -17.29 -14.69
N ARG A 110 6.69 -18.02 -15.52
CA ARG A 110 8.10 -18.32 -15.22
C ARG A 110 9.00 -17.10 -15.36
N ASP A 111 8.81 -16.28 -16.39
CA ASP A 111 9.56 -15.03 -16.55
C ASP A 111 9.36 -14.11 -15.32
N LEU A 112 8.17 -14.08 -14.72
CA LEU A 112 7.85 -13.29 -13.54
C LEU A 112 8.35 -13.94 -12.23
N PHE A 113 8.00 -15.20 -11.97
CA PHE A 113 8.15 -15.80 -10.64
C PHE A 113 9.36 -16.73 -10.49
N ASP A 114 9.91 -17.29 -11.56
CA ASP A 114 11.05 -18.21 -11.44
C ASP A 114 12.33 -17.41 -11.09
N PRO A 115 12.99 -17.66 -9.94
CA PRO A 115 14.18 -16.89 -9.56
C PRO A 115 15.41 -17.22 -10.42
N HIS A 116 15.44 -18.39 -11.06
CA HIS A 116 16.55 -18.85 -11.88
C HIS A 116 16.44 -18.32 -13.31
N THR A 117 15.29 -18.55 -13.95
CA THR A 117 15.10 -18.20 -15.37
C THR A 117 14.36 -16.87 -15.59
N GLY A 118 13.61 -16.41 -14.60
CA GLY A 118 12.86 -15.15 -14.62
C GLY A 118 13.48 -14.08 -13.71
N ILE A 119 12.64 -13.13 -13.28
CA ILE A 119 13.01 -12.10 -12.29
C ILE A 119 12.73 -12.51 -10.84
N GLY A 120 12.04 -13.62 -10.59
CA GLY A 120 11.90 -14.13 -9.23
C GLY A 120 11.06 -13.28 -8.30
N LEU A 121 9.96 -12.70 -8.79
CA LEU A 121 9.02 -11.95 -7.94
C LEU A 121 8.64 -12.80 -6.71
N SER A 122 8.75 -12.19 -5.54
CA SER A 122 8.66 -12.87 -4.24
C SER A 122 7.65 -12.24 -3.29
N TYR A 123 6.94 -11.21 -3.76
CA TYR A 123 5.81 -10.61 -3.05
C TYR A 123 4.68 -10.29 -4.04
N LEU A 124 3.45 -10.64 -3.69
CA LEU A 124 2.25 -10.24 -4.43
C LEU A 124 1.29 -9.49 -3.51
N ARG A 125 0.64 -8.47 -4.05
CA ARG A 125 -0.51 -7.79 -3.43
C ARG A 125 -1.79 -8.28 -4.11
N GLN A 126 -2.80 -8.62 -3.31
CA GLN A 126 -4.04 -9.22 -3.80
C GLN A 126 -5.24 -8.36 -3.38
N PRO A 127 -6.01 -7.84 -4.35
CA PRO A 127 -7.33 -7.32 -4.06
C PRO A 127 -8.28 -8.31 -3.41
N MET A 128 -8.93 -7.86 -2.34
CA MET A 128 -10.07 -8.51 -1.72
C MET A 128 -11.35 -7.95 -2.36
N GLY A 129 -11.85 -8.63 -3.40
CA GLY A 129 -12.93 -8.13 -4.27
C GLY A 129 -12.39 -7.27 -5.42
N SER A 130 -13.25 -6.44 -6.02
CA SER A 130 -12.84 -5.56 -7.12
C SER A 130 -12.00 -4.38 -6.61
N SER A 131 -10.83 -4.18 -7.23
CA SER A 131 -10.12 -2.90 -7.28
C SER A 131 -10.57 -2.07 -8.49
N ASP A 132 -9.93 -0.92 -8.72
CA ASP A 132 -10.05 -0.15 -9.97
C ASP A 132 -9.61 -0.98 -11.20
N LEU A 133 -8.52 -1.76 -11.06
CA LEU A 133 -8.07 -2.75 -12.04
C LEU A 133 -8.84 -4.08 -11.96
N ALA A 134 -10.16 -3.99 -12.00
CA ALA A 134 -11.04 -5.11 -12.30
C ALA A 134 -11.67 -4.93 -13.70
N PRO A 135 -12.04 -6.02 -14.40
CA PRO A 135 -12.72 -5.88 -15.68
C PRO A 135 -14.06 -5.14 -15.54
N PRO A 136 -14.44 -4.26 -16.49
CA PRO A 136 -15.72 -3.57 -16.44
C PRO A 136 -16.88 -4.55 -16.64
N GLN A 137 -18.11 -4.12 -16.33
CA GLN A 137 -19.28 -4.95 -16.53
C GLN A 137 -19.50 -5.25 -18.01
N ASP A 138 -19.36 -6.51 -18.40
CA ASP A 138 -19.54 -6.99 -19.77
C ASP A 138 -20.09 -8.42 -19.73
N ALA A 139 -21.41 -8.54 -19.85
CA ALA A 139 -22.09 -9.83 -19.81
C ALA A 139 -21.65 -10.78 -20.95
N SER A 140 -21.16 -10.26 -22.07
CA SER A 140 -20.69 -11.09 -23.19
C SER A 140 -19.39 -11.82 -22.89
N LYS A 141 -18.60 -11.28 -21.95
CA LYS A 141 -17.36 -11.88 -21.43
C LYS A 141 -17.53 -12.52 -20.05
N GLY A 142 -18.74 -12.45 -19.48
CA GLY A 142 -19.02 -12.87 -18.11
C GLY A 142 -18.35 -11.98 -17.06
N TRP A 143 -18.02 -10.72 -17.40
CA TRP A 143 -17.43 -9.78 -16.45
C TRP A 143 -18.54 -9.07 -15.69
N VAL A 144 -18.46 -9.10 -14.35
CA VAL A 144 -19.50 -8.56 -13.46
C VAL A 144 -19.28 -7.09 -13.11
N GLY A 145 -18.09 -6.53 -13.40
CA GLY A 145 -17.71 -5.19 -12.97
C GLY A 145 -17.29 -5.17 -11.51
N GLU A 146 -17.89 -4.24 -10.77
CA GLU A 146 -17.76 -4.03 -9.33
C GLU A 146 -18.30 -5.22 -8.52
N TYR A 147 -17.55 -5.71 -7.53
CA TYR A 147 -18.00 -6.79 -6.64
C TYR A 147 -17.22 -6.85 -5.32
N THR A 148 -17.86 -7.42 -4.30
CA THR A 148 -17.23 -7.90 -3.07
C THR A 148 -17.51 -9.39 -2.91
N TYR A 149 -17.04 -9.99 -1.81
CA TYR A 149 -17.32 -11.41 -1.54
C TYR A 149 -18.67 -11.66 -0.88
N ASP A 150 -19.45 -10.62 -0.52
CA ASP A 150 -20.72 -10.76 0.22
C ASP A 150 -21.73 -9.66 -0.17
N ASP A 151 -21.87 -9.43 -1.49
CA ASP A 151 -22.82 -8.46 -2.02
C ASP A 151 -24.26 -8.90 -1.79
N MET A 152 -25.09 -7.96 -1.35
CA MET A 152 -26.50 -8.18 -1.04
C MET A 152 -27.38 -7.26 -1.90
N PRO A 153 -28.61 -7.66 -2.25
CA PRO A 153 -29.57 -6.76 -2.86
C PRO A 153 -29.76 -5.49 -2.03
N ALA A 154 -30.02 -4.36 -2.69
CA ALA A 154 -30.19 -3.07 -2.03
C ALA A 154 -31.18 -3.16 -0.85
N GLY A 155 -30.77 -2.62 0.31
CA GLY A 155 -31.54 -2.64 1.56
C GLY A 155 -31.44 -3.94 2.38
N GLN A 156 -30.78 -4.99 1.87
CA GLN A 156 -30.51 -6.21 2.63
C GLN A 156 -29.11 -6.19 3.25
N THR A 157 -28.93 -6.98 4.32
CA THR A 157 -27.67 -7.11 5.05
C THR A 157 -27.41 -8.58 5.35
N ASP A 158 -26.15 -9.01 5.43
CA ASP A 158 -25.79 -10.34 5.90
C ASP A 158 -24.75 -10.29 7.05
N PRO A 159 -25.15 -9.90 8.27
CA PRO A 159 -24.23 -9.82 9.40
C PRO A 159 -23.59 -11.16 9.77
N THR A 160 -24.10 -12.30 9.26
CA THR A 160 -23.54 -13.64 9.49
C THR A 160 -22.54 -14.07 8.41
N LEU A 161 -22.51 -13.35 7.28
CA LEU A 161 -21.76 -13.67 6.07
C LEU A 161 -22.16 -15.03 5.48
N SER A 162 -23.45 -15.38 5.52
CA SER A 162 -23.97 -16.63 4.96
C SER A 162 -23.83 -16.73 3.44
N HIS A 163 -23.75 -15.61 2.72
CA HIS A 163 -23.56 -15.54 1.27
C HIS A 163 -22.10 -15.36 0.84
N PHE A 164 -21.16 -15.27 1.79
CA PHE A 164 -19.75 -15.03 1.51
C PHE A 164 -19.18 -16.07 0.54
N SER A 165 -18.56 -15.61 -0.55
CA SER A 165 -17.90 -16.46 -1.54
C SER A 165 -16.77 -15.76 -2.27
N ILE A 166 -15.65 -16.47 -2.46
CA ILE A 166 -14.53 -16.03 -3.32
C ILE A 166 -14.66 -16.53 -4.77
N ALA A 167 -15.81 -17.12 -5.16
CA ALA A 167 -15.98 -17.74 -6.47
C ALA A 167 -15.74 -16.77 -7.65
N GLN A 168 -15.92 -15.46 -7.43
CA GLN A 168 -15.65 -14.45 -8.45
C GLN A 168 -14.15 -14.34 -8.77
N ASP A 169 -13.26 -14.58 -7.79
CA ASP A 169 -11.81 -14.63 -8.02
C ASP A 169 -11.42 -15.85 -8.85
N ASP A 170 -12.07 -16.99 -8.60
CA ASP A 170 -11.89 -18.21 -9.40
C ASP A 170 -12.32 -17.98 -10.85
N HIS A 171 -13.45 -17.31 -11.06
CA HIS A 171 -13.98 -16.95 -12.38
C HIS A 171 -13.00 -16.07 -13.15
N TYR A 172 -12.32 -15.14 -12.49
CA TYR A 172 -11.26 -14.33 -13.09
C TYR A 172 -9.88 -14.99 -13.11
N HIS A 173 -9.76 -16.26 -12.71
CA HIS A 173 -8.52 -17.05 -12.63
C HIS A 173 -7.49 -16.59 -11.59
N VAL A 174 -7.84 -15.66 -10.70
CA VAL A 174 -6.95 -15.09 -9.68
C VAL A 174 -6.33 -16.20 -8.81
N THR A 175 -7.17 -17.03 -8.19
CA THR A 175 -6.70 -18.11 -7.30
C THR A 175 -5.82 -19.13 -8.03
N SER A 176 -6.16 -19.46 -9.29
CA SER A 176 -5.40 -20.42 -10.09
C SER A 176 -4.00 -19.90 -10.43
N LEU A 177 -3.89 -18.61 -10.74
CA LEU A 177 -2.62 -17.95 -11.02
C LEU A 177 -1.78 -17.73 -9.77
N LEU A 178 -2.39 -17.45 -8.62
CA LEU A 178 -1.69 -17.39 -7.33
C LEU A 178 -1.10 -18.76 -6.96
N ARG A 179 -1.85 -19.85 -7.13
CA ARG A 179 -1.33 -21.22 -6.93
C ARG A 179 -0.16 -21.52 -7.85
N GLU A 180 -0.26 -21.13 -9.13
CA GLU A 180 0.82 -21.34 -10.09
C GLU A 180 2.07 -20.52 -9.73
N ALA A 181 1.89 -19.26 -9.31
CA ALA A 181 2.99 -18.41 -8.83
C ALA A 181 3.69 -19.04 -7.61
N LEU A 182 2.93 -19.54 -6.63
CA LEU A 182 3.45 -20.26 -5.46
C LEU A 182 4.16 -21.56 -5.84
N ARG A 183 3.68 -22.28 -6.86
CA ARG A 183 4.33 -23.49 -7.37
C ARG A 183 5.68 -23.19 -8.03
N ILE A 184 5.78 -22.07 -8.75
CA ILE A 184 7.02 -21.62 -9.38
C ILE A 184 7.99 -21.05 -8.33
N ASN A 185 7.49 -20.26 -7.38
CA ASN A 185 8.27 -19.66 -6.29
C ASN A 185 7.63 -19.97 -4.92
N PRO A 186 8.04 -21.08 -4.27
CA PRO A 186 7.51 -21.45 -2.94
C PRO A 186 7.82 -20.46 -1.81
N ASN A 187 8.75 -19.53 -2.02
CA ASN A 187 9.08 -18.48 -1.03
C ASN A 187 8.21 -17.23 -1.17
N LEU A 188 7.36 -17.16 -2.20
CA LEU A 188 6.46 -16.04 -2.47
C LEU A 188 5.55 -15.76 -1.26
N LYS A 189 5.43 -14.49 -0.89
CA LYS A 189 4.46 -13.99 0.09
C LYS A 189 3.33 -13.26 -0.61
N ILE A 190 2.11 -13.40 -0.10
CA ILE A 190 0.93 -12.74 -0.64
C ILE A 190 0.32 -11.91 0.48
N MET A 191 0.20 -10.60 0.26
CA MET A 191 -0.65 -9.74 1.10
C MET A 191 -1.98 -9.49 0.43
N ALA A 192 -2.98 -9.06 1.21
CA ALA A 192 -4.27 -8.69 0.66
C ALA A 192 -4.83 -7.41 1.27
N THR A 193 -5.73 -6.76 0.55
CA THR A 193 -6.38 -5.53 1.02
C THR A 193 -7.71 -5.34 0.30
N PRO A 194 -8.76 -4.89 0.99
CA PRO A 194 -10.01 -4.49 0.33
C PRO A 194 -9.92 -3.06 -0.18
N TRP A 195 -10.45 -2.84 -1.38
CA TRP A 195 -10.75 -1.50 -1.89
C TRP A 195 -12.02 -0.95 -1.28
N SER A 196 -12.96 -1.84 -0.94
CA SER A 196 -14.20 -1.48 -0.28
C SER A 196 -14.78 -2.68 0.46
N PRO A 197 -15.46 -2.49 1.60
CA PRO A 197 -16.32 -3.52 2.16
C PRO A 197 -17.58 -3.71 1.29
N PRO A 198 -18.35 -4.80 1.50
CA PRO A 198 -19.70 -4.91 0.95
C PRO A 198 -20.52 -3.66 1.23
N ALA A 199 -21.28 -3.20 0.24
CA ALA A 199 -21.99 -1.93 0.30
C ALA A 199 -22.87 -1.79 1.56
N TRP A 200 -23.55 -2.87 1.95
CA TRP A 200 -24.43 -2.90 3.12
C TRP A 200 -23.70 -2.68 4.46
N MET A 201 -22.36 -2.76 4.49
CA MET A 201 -21.52 -2.46 5.66
C MET A 201 -21.16 -0.97 5.79
N LYS A 202 -21.47 -0.15 4.79
CA LYS A 202 -21.10 1.27 4.74
C LYS A 202 -22.22 2.14 5.26
N LEU A 203 -21.89 3.39 5.58
CA LEU A 203 -22.89 4.41 5.72
C LEU A 203 -23.64 4.54 4.39
N PRO A 204 -24.97 4.59 4.43
CA PRO A 204 -25.77 4.66 3.22
C PRO A 204 -25.56 6.03 2.54
N GLY A 205 -25.72 6.05 1.21
CA GLY A 205 -25.38 7.22 0.37
C GLY A 205 -26.21 8.46 0.72
N ASN A 206 -25.79 9.63 0.23
CA ASN A 206 -26.58 10.85 0.41
C ASN A 206 -27.68 10.96 -0.66
N SER A 207 -28.94 11.06 -0.24
CA SER A 207 -30.09 11.36 -1.12
C SER A 207 -30.41 12.86 -1.17
N TRP A 208 -29.67 13.67 -0.41
CA TRP A 208 -29.93 15.07 -0.20
C TRP A 208 -29.76 15.88 -1.48
N GLY A 209 -30.72 16.78 -1.73
CA GLY A 209 -30.61 17.79 -2.76
C GLY A 209 -29.75 18.95 -2.28
N HIS A 210 -28.92 19.50 -3.18
CA HIS A 210 -28.04 20.63 -2.89
C HIS A 210 -28.05 21.62 -4.05
N CYS A 211 -27.96 22.90 -3.75
CA CYS A 211 -27.65 23.93 -4.74
C CYS A 211 -26.79 25.04 -4.14
N THR A 212 -25.94 25.63 -4.96
CA THR A 212 -25.18 26.84 -4.65
C THR A 212 -25.59 27.94 -5.62
N ASN A 213 -25.53 29.20 -5.18
CA ASN A 213 -26.01 30.37 -5.93
C ASN A 213 -27.49 30.29 -6.34
N CYS A 214 -28.34 29.70 -5.49
CA CYS A 214 -29.73 29.40 -5.80
C CYS A 214 -30.76 30.27 -5.06
N ASP A 215 -30.36 31.37 -4.42
CA ASP A 215 -31.27 32.35 -3.82
C ASP A 215 -31.95 33.29 -4.84
N GLY A 216 -32.12 32.84 -6.09
CA GLY A 216 -32.74 33.62 -7.16
C GLY A 216 -34.21 33.98 -6.92
N SER A 217 -34.84 33.33 -5.94
CA SER A 217 -36.20 33.61 -5.46
C SER A 217 -36.25 34.63 -4.32
N GLY A 218 -35.11 35.10 -3.80
CA GLY A 218 -35.00 36.08 -2.72
C GLY A 218 -35.53 35.56 -1.37
N GLN A 219 -35.32 34.28 -1.10
CA GLN A 219 -35.74 33.63 0.14
C GLN A 219 -34.75 33.89 1.28
N GLY A 220 -33.56 34.42 0.99
CA GLY A 220 -32.59 34.83 2.00
C GLY A 220 -31.77 33.67 2.55
N PHE A 221 -31.42 32.72 1.68
CA PHE A 221 -30.51 31.64 2.01
C PHE A 221 -29.13 32.18 2.40
N TYR A 222 -28.49 31.58 3.41
CA TYR A 222 -27.14 31.99 3.77
C TYR A 222 -26.16 31.61 2.65
N ASP A 223 -25.27 32.55 2.30
CA ASP A 223 -24.33 32.47 1.17
C ASP A 223 -24.94 31.99 -0.18
N GLY A 224 -26.26 32.13 -0.34
CA GLY A 224 -26.99 31.70 -1.53
C GLY A 224 -27.04 30.19 -1.75
N SER A 225 -26.88 29.41 -0.68
CA SER A 225 -26.78 27.95 -0.66
C SER A 225 -28.05 27.29 -0.11
N ASN A 226 -28.43 26.09 -0.53
CA ASN A 226 -29.56 25.38 0.08
C ASN A 226 -29.39 23.87 -0.05
N SER A 227 -29.68 23.16 1.03
CA SER A 227 -29.71 21.71 1.11
C SER A 227 -31.08 21.25 1.59
N TRP A 228 -31.61 20.16 1.04
CA TRP A 228 -32.93 19.67 1.42
C TRP A 228 -33.06 18.16 1.28
N ASP A 229 -33.91 17.59 2.12
CA ASP A 229 -34.40 16.23 1.96
C ASP A 229 -35.73 16.04 2.70
N ASN A 230 -36.51 15.06 2.27
CA ASN A 230 -37.76 14.65 2.91
C ASN A 230 -37.88 13.15 3.12
N THR A 231 -36.79 12.41 2.94
CA THR A 231 -36.80 10.97 3.05
C THR A 231 -36.69 10.55 4.53
N PRO A 232 -37.67 9.82 5.09
CA PRO A 232 -37.64 9.50 6.51
C PRO A 232 -36.37 8.73 6.92
N ASN A 233 -35.72 9.19 8.00
CA ASN A 233 -34.48 8.69 8.59
C ASN A 233 -33.17 9.04 7.87
N ASP A 234 -33.24 9.76 6.76
CA ASP A 234 -32.10 10.56 6.33
C ASP A 234 -31.75 11.57 7.41
N TYR A 235 -30.51 12.00 7.43
CA TYR A 235 -30.01 12.89 8.45
C TYR A 235 -28.90 13.79 7.92
N VAL A 236 -28.73 14.89 8.63
CA VAL A 236 -27.55 15.72 8.56
C VAL A 236 -26.92 15.79 9.95
N SER A 237 -25.61 15.82 10.01
CA SER A 237 -24.88 15.96 11.27
C SER A 237 -23.74 16.95 11.15
N VAL A 238 -23.46 17.64 12.25
CA VAL A 238 -22.34 18.57 12.38
C VAL A 238 -21.64 18.28 13.69
N THR A 239 -20.37 17.93 13.62
CA THR A 239 -19.52 17.82 14.81
C THR A 239 -18.72 19.10 14.99
N PHE A 240 -18.69 19.60 16.21
CA PHE A 240 -18.09 20.89 16.55
C PHE A 240 -17.35 20.83 17.88
N ASN A 241 -16.39 21.73 18.07
CA ASN A 241 -15.82 22.02 19.38
C ASN A 241 -16.43 23.31 19.93
N GLY A 242 -17.10 23.24 21.07
CA GLY A 242 -17.76 24.40 21.64
C GLY A 242 -18.56 24.08 22.90
N THR A 243 -19.44 25.00 23.26
CA THR A 243 -20.35 24.89 24.40
C THR A 243 -21.81 25.00 23.98
N GLN A 244 -22.12 25.41 22.75
CA GLN A 244 -23.49 25.46 22.24
C GLN A 244 -23.47 25.55 20.72
N ILE A 245 -24.47 24.98 20.05
CA ILE A 245 -24.70 25.13 18.61
C ILE A 245 -26.11 25.65 18.35
N LYS A 246 -26.22 26.57 17.41
CA LYS A 246 -27.48 27.08 16.87
C LYS A 246 -27.62 26.63 15.44
N PHE A 247 -28.75 26.05 15.10
CA PHE A 247 -29.03 25.54 13.77
C PHE A 247 -30.03 26.46 13.08
N TYR A 248 -29.65 26.91 11.89
CA TYR A 248 -30.44 27.74 11.02
C TYR A 248 -30.85 26.92 9.80
N GLY A 249 -32.08 27.11 9.36
CA GLY A 249 -32.63 26.43 8.20
C GLY A 249 -33.56 27.34 7.40
N VAL A 250 -34.08 26.79 6.31
CA VAL A 250 -35.17 27.38 5.55
C VAL A 250 -36.49 26.91 6.15
N VAL A 251 -37.34 27.87 6.50
CA VAL A 251 -38.71 27.62 6.99
C VAL A 251 -39.72 28.06 5.95
N GLY A 252 -40.92 27.50 5.97
CA GLY A 252 -41.92 27.81 4.96
C GLY A 252 -43.17 26.94 5.04
N THR A 253 -44.10 27.14 4.10
CA THR A 253 -45.34 26.34 4.04
C THR A 253 -45.09 24.92 3.53
N ASP A 254 -43.96 24.71 2.87
CA ASP A 254 -43.52 23.44 2.30
C ASP A 254 -42.44 22.81 3.20
N HIS A 255 -42.61 22.79 4.52
CA HIS A 255 -41.61 22.25 5.44
C HIS A 255 -42.22 21.40 6.55
N GLY A 256 -41.51 20.32 6.89
CA GLY A 256 -41.90 19.32 7.88
C GLY A 256 -41.13 19.44 9.21
N ILE A 257 -41.04 18.31 9.90
CA ILE A 257 -40.48 18.22 11.25
C ILE A 257 -39.12 17.51 11.19
N GLY A 258 -38.09 18.12 11.79
CA GLY A 258 -36.79 17.51 12.04
C GLY A 258 -36.64 17.03 13.48
N ALA A 259 -35.93 15.92 13.69
CA ALA A 259 -35.60 15.40 15.02
C ALA A 259 -34.14 15.71 15.37
N PHE A 260 -33.92 16.61 16.33
CA PHE A 260 -32.61 17.10 16.75
C PHE A 260 -32.08 16.32 17.95
N SER A 261 -30.84 15.86 17.90
CA SER A 261 -30.15 15.21 19.02
C SER A 261 -28.72 15.72 19.14
N ILE A 262 -28.21 15.78 20.36
CA ILE A 262 -26.81 16.10 20.67
C ILE A 262 -26.18 14.85 21.27
N ASP A 263 -25.02 14.45 20.76
CA ASP A 263 -24.20 13.34 21.25
C ASP A 263 -24.98 12.00 21.38
N GLY A 264 -25.91 11.75 20.45
CA GLY A 264 -26.77 10.56 20.47
C GLY A 264 -27.81 10.55 21.59
N GLY A 265 -28.03 11.69 22.26
CA GLY A 265 -29.06 11.88 23.26
C GLY A 265 -30.49 11.85 22.70
N SER A 266 -31.47 12.09 23.57
CA SER A 266 -32.90 12.09 23.18
C SER A 266 -33.21 13.12 22.10
N GLU A 267 -34.07 12.73 21.16
CA GLU A 267 -34.49 13.60 20.07
C GLU A 267 -35.50 14.67 20.51
N THR A 268 -35.31 15.89 20.03
CA THR A 268 -36.24 17.01 20.12
C THR A 268 -36.86 17.23 18.74
N MET A 269 -38.19 17.10 18.64
CA MET A 269 -38.92 17.36 17.40
C MET A 269 -39.07 18.88 17.20
N VAL A 270 -38.63 19.39 16.05
CA VAL A 270 -38.69 20.80 15.71
C VAL A 270 -39.33 20.96 14.35
N ASP A 271 -40.37 21.80 14.30
CA ASP A 271 -41.14 22.07 13.10
C ASP A 271 -40.50 23.20 12.29
N PHE A 272 -40.20 22.94 11.01
CA PHE A 272 -39.66 23.94 10.08
C PHE A 272 -40.79 24.72 9.38
N TYR A 273 -42.06 24.43 9.68
CA TYR A 273 -43.18 25.16 9.10
C TYR A 273 -43.19 26.64 9.52
N ALA A 274 -43.44 27.51 8.54
CA ALA A 274 -43.78 28.91 8.75
C ALA A 274 -44.81 29.37 7.70
N PRO A 275 -45.66 30.37 8.01
CA PRO A 275 -46.63 30.90 7.04
C PRO A 275 -45.99 31.71 5.90
N THR A 276 -44.69 31.97 5.95
CA THR A 276 -43.92 32.70 4.94
C THR A 276 -42.56 32.06 4.81
N ASN A 277 -42.09 31.88 3.57
CA ASN A 277 -40.79 31.29 3.33
C ASN A 277 -39.68 32.25 3.76
N ALA A 278 -38.72 31.74 4.53
CA ALA A 278 -37.54 32.48 4.96
C ALA A 278 -36.36 31.52 5.14
N GLY A 279 -35.25 31.82 4.46
CA GLY A 279 -33.93 31.23 4.72
C GLY A 279 -33.30 31.84 5.98
N ASN A 280 -32.14 31.31 6.35
CA ASN A 280 -31.32 31.78 7.47
C ASN A 280 -32.13 32.03 8.75
N THR A 281 -33.07 31.14 9.03
CA THR A 281 -33.98 31.26 10.17
C THR A 281 -33.50 30.35 11.27
N LEU A 282 -33.36 30.88 12.50
CA LEU A 282 -32.97 30.07 13.66
C LEU A 282 -34.08 29.05 13.96
N VAL A 283 -33.80 27.77 13.76
CA VAL A 283 -34.74 26.67 13.97
C VAL A 283 -34.51 26.00 15.32
N TYR A 284 -33.25 25.81 15.72
CA TYR A 284 -32.91 25.10 16.95
C TYR A 284 -31.71 25.72 17.66
N THR A 285 -31.71 25.65 18.99
CA THR A 285 -30.55 25.97 19.83
C THR A 285 -30.32 24.81 20.78
N SER A 286 -29.11 24.26 20.80
CA SER A 286 -28.77 23.19 21.74
C SER A 286 -28.79 23.70 23.19
N PRO A 287 -28.92 22.80 24.18
CA PRO A 287 -28.52 23.13 25.55
C PRO A 287 -27.09 23.69 25.60
N VAL A 288 -26.76 24.37 26.69
CA VAL A 288 -25.35 24.71 26.99
C VAL A 288 -24.66 23.43 27.44
N LEU A 289 -23.58 23.08 26.75
CA LEU A 289 -22.78 21.89 26.92
C LEU A 289 -21.46 22.24 27.63
N PRO A 290 -20.80 21.26 28.28
CA PRO A 290 -19.41 21.40 28.69
C PRO A 290 -18.53 21.82 27.50
N ALA A 291 -17.42 22.52 27.76
CA ALA A 291 -16.49 22.83 26.68
C ALA A 291 -15.85 21.52 26.17
N GLY A 292 -16.06 21.21 24.89
CA GLY A 292 -15.55 19.98 24.31
C GLY A 292 -16.04 19.76 22.88
N GLN A 293 -15.76 18.56 22.37
CA GLN A 293 -16.29 18.09 21.10
C GLN A 293 -17.69 17.53 21.30
N HIS A 294 -18.61 17.91 20.42
CA HIS A 294 -20.00 17.47 20.41
C HIS A 294 -20.48 17.24 18.98
N THR A 295 -21.50 16.41 18.81
CA THR A 295 -22.15 16.16 17.52
C THR A 295 -23.63 16.50 17.59
N LEU A 296 -24.05 17.45 16.76
CA LEU A 296 -25.46 17.65 16.44
C LEU A 296 -25.86 16.71 15.32
N LYS A 297 -27.00 16.02 15.48
CA LYS A 297 -27.63 15.23 14.42
C LYS A 297 -29.10 15.64 14.27
N VAL A 298 -29.51 15.89 13.04
CA VAL A 298 -30.88 16.24 12.65
C VAL A 298 -31.39 15.16 11.71
N ARG A 299 -32.36 14.37 12.17
CA ARG A 299 -33.00 13.33 11.38
C ARG A 299 -34.28 13.84 10.73
N VAL A 300 -34.45 13.56 9.45
CA VAL A 300 -35.68 13.79 8.70
C VAL A 300 -36.75 12.84 9.24
N THR A 301 -37.85 13.37 9.78
CA THR A 301 -38.87 12.52 10.40
C THR A 301 -39.90 11.99 9.39
N GLY A 302 -40.05 12.67 8.26
CA GLY A 302 -41.16 12.47 7.31
C GLY A 302 -42.51 12.98 7.82
N LEU A 303 -42.56 13.57 9.02
CA LEU A 303 -43.76 14.16 9.60
C LEU A 303 -43.87 15.63 9.19
N GLN A 304 -45.11 16.12 9.17
CA GLN A 304 -45.43 17.53 8.97
C GLN A 304 -46.67 17.88 9.79
N ASN A 305 -46.86 19.15 10.12
CA ASN A 305 -48.11 19.60 10.72
C ASN A 305 -49.25 19.68 9.68
N SER A 306 -50.48 19.91 10.13
CA SER A 306 -51.67 19.93 9.25
C SER A 306 -51.71 21.10 8.26
N SER A 307 -50.92 22.15 8.48
CA SER A 307 -50.85 23.36 7.67
C SER A 307 -49.72 23.32 6.64
N ALA A 308 -48.78 22.39 6.77
CA ALA A 308 -47.70 22.20 5.82
C ALA A 308 -48.16 21.41 4.58
N HIS A 309 -47.56 21.72 3.42
CA HIS A 309 -47.84 21.05 2.15
C HIS A 309 -46.78 20.01 1.76
N TRP A 310 -45.64 20.00 2.45
CA TRP A 310 -44.55 19.04 2.29
C TRP A 310 -43.86 18.76 3.63
N ASN A 311 -43.07 17.68 3.68
CA ASN A 311 -42.50 17.12 4.91
C ASN A 311 -40.96 17.15 4.96
N GLY A 312 -40.32 17.94 4.09
CA GLY A 312 -38.87 18.08 4.04
C GLY A 312 -38.31 19.03 5.09
N ILE A 313 -37.01 18.93 5.33
CA ILE A 313 -36.24 19.88 6.13
C ILE A 313 -35.10 20.46 5.30
N ASN A 314 -34.73 21.70 5.60
CA ASN A 314 -33.72 22.44 4.86
C ASN A 314 -32.69 23.05 5.81
N PRO A 315 -31.52 22.40 5.99
CA PRO A 315 -30.34 23.01 6.61
C PRO A 315 -29.86 24.22 5.78
N ASP A 316 -29.39 25.25 6.47
CA ASP A 316 -28.85 26.46 5.81
C ASP A 316 -27.50 26.87 6.43
N ARG A 317 -27.40 26.95 7.76
CA ARG A 317 -26.11 27.14 8.44
C ARG A 317 -26.17 26.74 9.91
N VAL A 318 -25.01 26.71 10.56
CA VAL A 318 -24.91 26.65 12.03
C VAL A 318 -24.05 27.78 12.58
N ASP A 319 -24.37 28.23 13.80
CA ASP A 319 -23.49 29.05 14.63
C ASP A 319 -22.99 28.23 15.82
N ILE A 320 -21.68 28.02 15.90
CA ILE A 320 -21.01 27.29 16.97
C ILE A 320 -20.43 28.29 17.96
N ILE A 321 -20.85 28.18 19.21
CA ILE A 321 -20.40 29.05 20.30
C ILE A 321 -19.30 28.35 21.08
N SER A 322 -18.17 29.03 21.24
CA SER A 322 -17.01 28.57 21.98
C SER A 322 -16.42 29.69 22.84
N ALA A 323 -15.40 29.38 23.65
CA ALA A 323 -14.64 30.39 24.40
C ALA A 323 -13.94 31.41 23.47
N SER A 324 -13.64 31.02 22.23
CA SER A 324 -13.02 31.84 21.18
C SER A 324 -13.99 32.72 20.40
N GLY A 325 -15.30 32.61 20.65
CA GLY A 325 -16.34 33.35 19.93
C GLY A 325 -17.28 32.43 19.15
N VAL A 326 -17.93 33.00 18.13
CA VAL A 326 -18.90 32.31 17.26
C VAL A 326 -18.23 31.93 15.95
N THR A 327 -18.32 30.66 15.56
CA THR A 327 -17.95 30.16 14.24
C THR A 327 -19.21 29.83 13.46
N THR A 328 -19.41 30.51 12.33
CA THR A 328 -20.52 30.23 11.41
C THR A 328 -20.07 29.26 10.33
N VAL A 329 -20.89 28.25 10.04
CA VAL A 329 -20.63 27.24 9.01
C VAL A 329 -21.84 27.13 8.10
N ASP A 330 -21.63 27.33 6.81
CA ASP A 330 -22.64 27.19 5.76
C ASP A 330 -22.93 25.71 5.42
N ASP A 331 -24.13 25.40 4.98
CA ASP A 331 -24.58 24.04 4.63
C ASP A 331 -23.82 23.43 3.43
N SER A 332 -23.22 24.26 2.56
CA SER A 332 -22.36 23.83 1.45
C SER A 332 -20.96 23.38 1.88
N VAL A 333 -20.56 23.65 3.12
CA VAL A 333 -19.29 23.15 3.69
C VAL A 333 -19.49 21.68 4.10
N GLN A 334 -19.48 20.81 3.10
CA GLN A 334 -19.75 19.38 3.27
C GLN A 334 -18.49 18.59 3.65
N GLY A 335 -18.67 17.56 4.46
CA GLY A 335 -17.60 16.64 4.83
C GLY A 335 -17.85 15.95 6.16
N SER A 336 -16.88 15.17 6.60
CA SER A 336 -16.92 14.42 7.86
C SER A 336 -16.13 15.07 8.99
N GLY A 337 -15.36 16.12 8.70
CA GLY A 337 -14.50 16.79 9.66
C GLY A 337 -15.25 17.70 10.63
N LEU A 338 -14.49 18.32 11.54
CA LEU A 338 -15.03 19.35 12.43
C LEU A 338 -15.60 20.51 11.62
N ASN A 339 -16.76 21.01 12.06
CA ASN A 339 -17.43 22.17 11.49
C ASN A 339 -17.78 21.97 10.01
N GLN A 340 -18.23 20.78 9.63
CA GLN A 340 -18.71 20.42 8.30
C GLN A 340 -20.05 19.71 8.42
N PHE A 341 -20.88 19.83 7.38
CA PHE A 341 -22.15 19.11 7.28
C PHE A 341 -21.92 17.73 6.66
N LEU A 342 -22.20 16.68 7.43
CA LEU A 342 -22.25 15.30 6.95
C LEU A 342 -23.71 14.92 6.68
N TYR A 343 -24.04 14.76 5.40
CA TYR A 343 -25.33 14.28 4.92
C TYR A 343 -25.29 12.76 4.73
N GLY A 344 -26.26 12.05 5.29
CA GLY A 344 -26.40 10.60 5.13
C GLY A 344 -27.86 10.16 5.18
N GLY A 345 -28.18 8.95 4.72
CA GLY A 345 -29.59 8.54 4.71
C GLY A 345 -29.88 7.33 3.84
N SER A 346 -31.15 7.12 3.51
CA SER A 346 -31.70 5.97 2.80
C SER A 346 -31.20 5.74 1.37
N GLY A 347 -30.27 6.57 0.87
CA GLY A 347 -29.55 6.31 -0.37
C GLY A 347 -28.94 4.91 -0.38
N THR A 348 -28.96 4.26 -1.54
CA THR A 348 -28.37 2.91 -1.68
C THR A 348 -26.89 3.00 -1.32
N ALA A 349 -26.50 2.31 -0.24
CA ALA A 349 -25.09 2.18 0.09
C ALA A 349 -24.35 1.62 -1.13
N SER A 350 -23.20 2.18 -1.43
CA SER A 350 -22.42 1.83 -2.63
C SER A 350 -21.06 1.29 -2.20
N ILE A 351 -20.51 0.35 -2.98
CA ILE A 351 -19.11 -0.03 -2.79
C ILE A 351 -18.17 1.12 -3.18
N ASN A 352 -18.66 2.15 -3.87
CA ASN A 352 -17.89 3.34 -4.20
C ASN A 352 -18.04 4.42 -3.12
N GLN A 353 -16.93 5.05 -2.71
CA GLN A 353 -16.89 6.19 -1.77
C GLN A 353 -17.53 5.94 -0.40
N GLY A 354 -17.75 6.97 0.41
CA GLY A 354 -18.44 6.84 1.71
C GLY A 354 -17.56 6.23 2.80
N TYR A 355 -18.20 5.84 3.90
CA TYR A 355 -17.54 5.54 5.16
C TYR A 355 -17.98 4.19 5.73
N LEU A 356 -17.11 3.54 6.50
CA LEU A 356 -17.47 2.34 7.23
C LEU A 356 -18.54 2.66 8.29
N ASN A 357 -19.55 1.81 8.45
CA ASN A 357 -20.50 1.96 9.54
C ASN A 357 -20.00 1.15 10.77
N PRO A 358 -19.72 1.80 11.93
CA PRO A 358 -19.21 1.13 13.13
C PRO A 358 -20.05 -0.05 13.59
N LYS A 359 -21.37 -0.05 13.31
CA LYS A 359 -22.28 -1.14 13.69
C LYS A 359 -21.91 -2.49 13.06
N TYR A 360 -21.08 -2.49 12.00
CA TYR A 360 -20.67 -3.70 11.30
C TYR A 360 -19.20 -4.09 11.50
N TYR A 361 -18.45 -3.46 12.41
CA TYR A 361 -17.04 -3.84 12.66
C TYR A 361 -16.84 -5.34 12.89
N GLN A 362 -17.70 -5.99 13.66
CA GLN A 362 -17.59 -7.43 13.92
C GLN A 362 -17.89 -8.28 12.68
N ALA A 363 -18.88 -7.87 11.86
CA ALA A 363 -19.19 -8.56 10.62
C ALA A 363 -18.05 -8.39 9.61
N TYR A 364 -17.48 -7.18 9.50
CA TYR A 364 -16.35 -6.92 8.62
C TYR A 364 -15.07 -7.61 9.09
N ALA A 365 -14.80 -7.68 10.39
CA ALA A 365 -13.68 -8.47 10.92
C ALA A 365 -13.84 -9.97 10.57
N ARG A 366 -15.07 -10.49 10.62
CA ARG A 366 -15.37 -11.86 10.17
C ARG A 366 -15.17 -12.04 8.66
N TYR A 367 -15.40 -10.99 7.86
CA TYR A 367 -15.18 -11.02 6.40
C TYR A 367 -13.70 -11.25 6.08
N PHE A 368 -12.79 -10.56 6.76
CA PHE A 368 -11.35 -10.82 6.65
C PHE A 368 -10.97 -12.25 7.06
N VAL A 369 -11.50 -12.75 8.19
CA VAL A 369 -11.25 -14.13 8.64
C VAL A 369 -11.73 -15.14 7.58
N LYS A 370 -12.94 -14.95 7.03
CA LYS A 370 -13.48 -15.84 5.99
C LYS A 370 -12.65 -15.80 4.70
N PHE A 371 -12.21 -14.62 4.28
CA PHE A 371 -11.29 -14.46 3.14
C PHE A 371 -9.99 -15.25 3.36
N ILE A 372 -9.30 -15.01 4.47
CA ILE A 372 -8.02 -15.66 4.78
C ILE A 372 -8.19 -17.18 4.82
N GLN A 373 -9.23 -17.68 5.48
CA GLN A 373 -9.52 -19.11 5.56
C GLN A 373 -9.91 -19.70 4.20
N ALA A 374 -10.63 -18.96 3.35
CA ALA A 374 -11.01 -19.42 2.01
C ALA A 374 -9.79 -19.56 1.11
N TYR A 375 -8.93 -18.54 1.06
CA TYR A 375 -7.68 -18.58 0.31
C TYR A 375 -6.73 -19.67 0.84
N GLN A 376 -6.66 -19.85 2.16
CA GLN A 376 -5.85 -20.91 2.75
C GLN A 376 -6.36 -22.32 2.36
N ARG A 377 -7.68 -22.52 2.21
CA ARG A 377 -8.24 -23.79 1.70
C ARG A 377 -7.86 -24.05 0.23
N GLU A 378 -7.68 -23.00 -0.56
CA GLU A 378 -7.12 -23.10 -1.91
C GLU A 378 -5.59 -23.29 -1.93
N GLY A 379 -4.93 -23.39 -0.77
CA GLY A 379 -3.47 -23.53 -0.67
C GLY A 379 -2.72 -22.21 -0.84
N ILE A 380 -3.40 -21.08 -0.64
CA ILE A 380 -2.85 -19.72 -0.81
C ILE A 380 -2.75 -19.07 0.58
N PRO A 381 -1.59 -19.14 1.26
CA PRO A 381 -1.43 -18.53 2.57
C PRO A 381 -1.32 -17.00 2.46
N ILE A 382 -2.18 -16.27 3.19
CA ILE A 382 -2.12 -14.81 3.29
C ILE A 382 -1.13 -14.40 4.38
N TYR A 383 -0.04 -13.76 3.97
CA TYR A 383 1.05 -13.31 4.84
C TYR A 383 0.68 -12.07 5.66
N ALA A 384 0.05 -11.09 5.02
CA ALA A 384 -0.35 -9.83 5.65
C ALA A 384 -1.65 -9.30 5.04
N ILE A 385 -2.37 -8.44 5.77
CA ILE A 385 -3.46 -7.63 5.24
C ILE A 385 -3.29 -6.17 5.59
N THR A 386 -3.99 -5.29 4.89
CA THR A 386 -4.32 -3.94 5.37
C THR A 386 -5.84 -3.82 5.56
N PRO A 387 -6.33 -2.99 6.50
CA PRO A 387 -7.77 -2.83 6.72
C PRO A 387 -8.54 -2.20 5.55
N GLN A 388 -7.87 -1.39 4.75
CA GLN A 388 -8.43 -0.62 3.65
C GLN A 388 -7.31 -0.15 2.73
N ASN A 389 -7.47 -0.30 1.41
CA ASN A 389 -6.62 0.36 0.42
C ASN A 389 -6.88 1.87 0.43
N GLU A 390 -5.84 2.68 0.53
CA GLU A 390 -5.92 4.15 0.43
C GLU A 390 -7.07 4.76 1.25
N PRO A 391 -7.07 4.62 2.59
CA PRO A 391 -8.18 5.01 3.45
C PRO A 391 -8.54 6.51 3.42
N GLN A 392 -7.77 7.36 2.75
CA GLN A 392 -8.13 8.78 2.56
C GLN A 392 -8.63 9.07 1.13
N ASN A 393 -8.68 8.07 0.25
CA ASN A 393 -9.15 8.22 -1.12
C ASN A 393 -10.68 8.11 -1.19
N GLY A 394 -11.32 9.17 -1.67
CA GLY A 394 -12.76 9.28 -1.86
C GLY A 394 -13.21 9.28 -3.33
N ASN A 395 -12.38 8.82 -4.26
CA ASN A 395 -12.73 8.79 -5.68
C ASN A 395 -13.89 7.82 -5.97
N TYR A 396 -14.72 8.14 -6.98
CA TYR A 396 -15.83 7.30 -7.40
C TYR A 396 -15.33 6.08 -8.18
N MET A 397 -15.04 5.02 -7.43
CA MET A 397 -14.65 3.65 -7.78
C MET A 397 -14.72 2.84 -6.47
N PRO A 398 -14.47 1.52 -6.44
CA PRO A 398 -14.41 0.79 -5.17
C PRO A 398 -13.40 1.45 -4.22
N THR A 399 -13.92 2.15 -3.21
CA THR A 399 -13.17 2.96 -2.24
C THR A 399 -13.99 3.10 -0.97
N MET A 400 -13.31 3.41 0.12
CA MET A 400 -13.94 3.84 1.36
C MET A 400 -12.99 4.77 2.10
N ILE A 401 -13.49 5.95 2.47
CA ILE A 401 -12.77 6.80 3.42
C ILE A 401 -12.89 6.14 4.80
N LEU A 402 -11.75 5.85 5.40
CA LEU A 402 -11.61 5.32 6.74
C LEU A 402 -10.67 6.24 7.50
N PRO A 403 -11.16 7.13 8.37
CA PRO A 403 -10.29 7.98 9.18
C PRO A 403 -9.41 7.14 10.13
N ALA A 404 -8.25 7.66 10.53
CA ALA A 404 -7.29 6.91 11.37
C ALA A 404 -7.86 6.54 12.75
N THR A 405 -8.54 7.49 13.38
CA THR A 405 -9.05 7.43 14.75
C THR A 405 -10.44 8.04 14.84
N SER A 406 -11.14 7.82 15.96
CA SER A 406 -12.42 8.47 16.24
C SER A 406 -12.30 10.00 16.27
N GLN A 407 -11.17 10.56 16.72
CA GLN A 407 -10.96 12.01 16.69
C GLN A 407 -10.86 12.54 15.27
N THR A 408 -10.10 11.87 14.39
CA THR A 408 -9.99 12.27 12.98
C THR A 408 -11.25 12.00 12.18
N ALA A 409 -12.05 10.99 12.58
CA ALA A 409 -13.35 10.75 11.99
C ALA A 409 -14.30 11.91 12.24
N GLY A 410 -14.14 12.58 13.38
CA GLY A 410 -14.94 13.74 13.74
C GLY A 410 -16.41 13.41 13.92
N ASN A 411 -16.89 12.18 13.70
CA ASN A 411 -18.30 11.82 13.82
C ASN A 411 -18.40 10.37 14.32
N PRO A 412 -19.15 10.10 15.40
CA PRO A 412 -19.28 8.76 15.96
C PRO A 412 -20.04 7.77 15.06
N ASP A 413 -20.80 8.26 14.08
CA ASP A 413 -21.45 7.40 13.08
C ASP A 413 -20.46 6.91 12.00
N ILE A 414 -19.27 7.51 11.91
CA ILE A 414 -18.22 7.14 10.96
C ILE A 414 -17.23 6.20 11.62
N GLY A 415 -17.01 5.06 10.98
CA GLY A 415 -15.99 4.10 11.39
C GLY A 415 -14.59 4.61 11.12
N ASN A 416 -13.62 4.16 11.92
CA ASN A 416 -12.20 4.51 11.82
C ASN A 416 -11.33 3.26 11.89
N GLU A 417 -10.11 3.37 11.36
CA GLU A 417 -9.19 2.25 11.21
C GLU A 417 -8.69 1.71 12.55
N ALA A 418 -8.37 2.57 13.51
CA ALA A 418 -7.90 2.13 14.83
C ALA A 418 -8.94 1.23 15.54
N ASP A 419 -10.20 1.66 15.63
CA ASP A 419 -11.25 0.87 16.27
C ASP A 419 -11.56 -0.40 15.49
N PHE A 420 -11.50 -0.35 14.16
CA PHE A 420 -11.67 -1.53 13.33
C PHE A 420 -10.52 -2.53 13.51
N ILE A 421 -9.27 -2.08 13.58
CA ILE A 421 -8.10 -2.93 13.87
C ILE A 421 -8.24 -3.64 15.22
N VAL A 422 -8.80 -2.98 16.24
CA VAL A 422 -9.06 -3.65 17.53
C VAL A 422 -10.04 -4.83 17.35
N ASN A 423 -11.13 -4.63 16.60
CA ASN A 423 -12.09 -5.70 16.30
C ASN A 423 -11.47 -6.81 15.43
N LEU A 424 -10.66 -6.43 14.44
CA LEU A 424 -9.98 -7.33 13.54
C LEU A 424 -8.96 -8.21 14.27
N GLY A 425 -8.12 -7.60 15.10
CA GLY A 425 -7.12 -8.29 15.92
C GLY A 425 -7.74 -9.26 16.91
N GLN A 426 -8.85 -8.88 17.56
CA GLN A 426 -9.62 -9.79 18.41
C GLN A 426 -10.20 -10.97 17.61
N ALA A 427 -10.76 -10.70 16.44
CA ALA A 427 -11.28 -11.77 15.56
C ALA A 427 -10.17 -12.72 15.10
N PHE A 428 -8.97 -12.22 14.80
CA PHE A 428 -7.82 -13.03 14.42
C PHE A 428 -7.36 -13.93 15.57
N GLN A 429 -7.25 -13.40 16.79
CA GLN A 429 -6.92 -14.19 17.98
C GLN A 429 -7.97 -15.29 18.25
N GLN A 430 -9.26 -14.95 18.17
CA GLN A 430 -10.35 -15.90 18.36
C GLN A 430 -10.38 -17.03 17.33
N ASN A 431 -9.93 -16.75 16.10
CA ASN A 431 -9.93 -17.70 14.98
C ASN A 431 -8.53 -18.28 14.68
N HIS A 432 -7.55 -18.03 15.54
CA HIS A 432 -6.16 -18.49 15.38
C HIS A 432 -5.52 -18.10 14.04
N VAL A 433 -5.87 -16.93 13.51
CA VAL A 433 -5.28 -16.37 12.29
C VAL A 433 -3.92 -15.76 12.61
N GLN A 434 -2.88 -16.13 11.86
CA GLN A 434 -1.50 -15.64 12.03
C GLN A 434 -1.11 -14.55 11.04
N THR A 435 -2.01 -14.21 10.11
CA THR A 435 -1.81 -13.16 9.11
C THR A 435 -1.54 -11.83 9.80
N LYS A 436 -0.51 -11.12 9.33
CA LYS A 436 -0.12 -9.82 9.88
C LYS A 436 -1.15 -8.74 9.57
N ILE A 437 -1.29 -7.76 10.45
CA ILE A 437 -2.08 -6.54 10.19
C ILE A 437 -1.13 -5.37 9.95
N LEU A 438 -1.17 -4.80 8.75
CA LEU A 438 -0.45 -3.58 8.40
C LEU A 438 -1.42 -2.41 8.39
N ALA A 439 -1.13 -1.34 9.12
CA ALA A 439 -1.96 -0.15 9.12
C ALA A 439 -1.64 0.77 7.93
N PHE A 440 -2.55 1.71 7.65
CA PHE A 440 -2.42 2.81 6.70
C PHE A 440 -2.62 2.47 5.22
N ASP A 441 -1.61 1.94 4.52
CA ASP A 441 -1.71 1.56 3.09
C ASP A 441 -2.04 2.77 2.17
N HIS A 442 -1.33 3.88 2.38
CA HIS A 442 -1.48 5.10 1.58
C HIS A 442 -0.18 5.93 1.51
N ASN A 443 -0.25 7.14 0.98
CA ASN A 443 0.90 7.92 0.53
C ASN A 443 1.84 8.39 1.66
N TRP A 444 3.10 8.64 1.31
CA TRP A 444 4.12 9.15 2.24
C TRP A 444 3.88 10.57 2.77
N ASP A 445 2.92 11.30 2.21
CA ASP A 445 2.63 12.71 2.56
C ASP A 445 1.79 12.89 3.84
N THR A 446 1.20 11.82 4.38
CA THR A 446 0.37 11.89 5.60
C THR A 446 0.78 10.88 6.69
N PRO A 447 2.07 10.84 7.10
CA PRO A 447 2.57 9.85 8.06
C PRO A 447 2.03 10.05 9.49
N GLU A 448 1.37 11.16 9.78
CA GLU A 448 0.61 11.36 11.02
C GLU A 448 -0.56 10.37 11.16
N TYR A 449 -1.12 9.87 10.05
CA TYR A 449 -2.21 8.90 10.05
C TYR A 449 -1.81 7.58 10.75
N PRO A 450 -0.76 6.85 10.30
CA PRO A 450 -0.32 5.63 11.00
C PRO A 450 0.19 5.93 12.42
N SER A 451 0.79 7.10 12.64
CA SER A 451 1.22 7.53 13.98
C SER A 451 0.03 7.61 14.96
N ALA A 452 -1.11 8.13 14.53
CA ALA A 452 -2.32 8.21 15.34
C ALA A 452 -2.86 6.80 15.70
N ILE A 453 -2.85 5.86 14.75
CA ILE A 453 -3.24 4.47 14.99
C ILE A 453 -2.32 3.80 16.02
N LEU A 454 -0.99 3.94 15.85
CA LEU A 454 -0.01 3.32 16.74
C LEU A 454 -0.10 3.84 18.18
N ASN A 455 -0.53 5.09 18.37
CA ASN A 455 -0.73 5.70 19.68
C ASN A 455 -2.08 5.34 20.33
N SER A 456 -2.94 4.60 19.63
CA SER A 456 -4.23 4.10 20.13
C SER A 456 -4.10 2.64 20.63
N PRO A 457 -5.16 2.06 21.25
CA PRO A 457 -5.18 0.64 21.61
C PRO A 457 -4.96 -0.33 20.42
N ALA A 458 -5.16 0.13 19.18
CA ALA A 458 -4.92 -0.64 17.97
C ALA A 458 -3.43 -1.02 17.79
N GLY A 459 -2.50 -0.20 18.27
CA GLY A 459 -1.06 -0.38 18.04
C GLY A 459 -0.48 -1.72 18.52
N GLN A 460 -1.17 -2.42 19.42
CA GLN A 460 -0.80 -3.77 19.88
C GLN A 460 -1.09 -4.86 18.84
N TYR A 461 -2.03 -4.63 17.92
CA TYR A 461 -2.41 -5.56 16.86
C TYR A 461 -1.72 -5.25 15.53
N VAL A 462 -1.10 -4.07 15.40
CA VAL A 462 -0.39 -3.64 14.18
C VAL A 462 1.01 -4.25 14.14
N ASP A 463 1.31 -5.02 13.09
CA ASP A 463 2.62 -5.62 12.85
C ASP A 463 3.55 -4.69 12.05
N GLY A 464 2.97 -3.87 11.17
CA GLY A 464 3.72 -2.97 10.30
C GLY A 464 2.88 -1.82 9.74
N ILE A 465 3.52 -0.92 9.00
CA ILE A 465 2.90 0.20 8.30
C ILE A 465 3.10 0.00 6.80
N ALA A 466 2.02 0.14 6.03
CA ALA A 466 2.03 0.06 4.59
C ALA A 466 1.99 1.47 3.97
N PHE A 467 2.75 1.69 2.89
CA PHE A 467 2.86 2.96 2.19
C PHE A 467 2.76 2.81 0.67
N HIS A 468 2.25 3.86 0.03
CA HIS A 468 2.20 4.05 -1.42
C HIS A 468 3.09 5.23 -1.84
N CYS A 469 3.44 5.27 -3.13
CA CYS A 469 4.39 6.25 -3.67
C CYS A 469 3.77 7.49 -4.34
N TYR A 470 2.43 7.65 -4.33
CA TYR A 470 1.77 8.64 -5.19
C TYR A 470 1.90 10.09 -4.69
N GLY A 471 2.27 10.26 -3.42
CA GLY A 471 2.50 11.56 -2.79
C GLY A 471 3.54 11.45 -1.67
N GLY A 472 4.28 12.54 -1.46
CA GLY A 472 5.32 12.61 -0.42
C GLY A 472 6.66 11.99 -0.85
N ASP A 473 7.47 11.62 0.14
CA ASP A 473 8.83 11.10 -0.05
C ASP A 473 9.10 9.93 0.90
N ALA A 474 9.88 8.94 0.44
CA ALA A 474 10.16 7.72 1.18
C ALA A 474 10.79 7.96 2.57
N SER A 475 11.48 9.09 2.78
CA SER A 475 12.02 9.47 4.10
C SER A 475 10.96 9.61 5.20
N ALA A 476 9.68 9.78 4.85
CA ALA A 476 8.58 9.76 5.82
C ALA A 476 8.53 8.43 6.61
N GLN A 477 9.05 7.35 6.04
CA GLN A 477 9.15 6.02 6.67
C GLN A 477 10.10 6.00 7.88
N ASP A 478 11.12 6.87 7.91
CA ASP A 478 12.21 6.83 8.91
C ASP A 478 11.70 6.92 10.35
N GLN A 479 10.57 7.62 10.57
CA GLN A 479 9.97 7.76 11.90
C GLN A 479 9.41 6.46 12.48
N PHE A 480 9.15 5.46 11.64
CA PHE A 480 8.65 4.13 12.02
C PHE A 480 9.77 3.10 12.12
N TYR A 481 10.98 3.42 11.64
CA TYR A 481 12.11 2.53 11.66
C TYR A 481 12.46 2.10 13.10
N GLY A 482 12.60 0.80 13.31
CA GLY A 482 12.84 0.22 14.63
C GLY A 482 11.62 0.19 15.58
N LYS A 483 10.48 0.78 15.19
CA LYS A 483 9.22 0.72 15.96
C LYS A 483 8.27 -0.34 15.42
N LYS A 484 8.11 -0.41 14.09
CA LYS A 484 7.28 -1.36 13.37
C LYS A 484 7.94 -1.75 12.05
N ASP A 485 7.50 -2.86 11.46
CA ASP A 485 7.90 -3.21 10.10
C ASP A 485 7.30 -2.20 9.10
N ILE A 486 8.00 -1.94 8.00
CA ILE A 486 7.57 -0.97 6.99
C ILE A 486 7.47 -1.69 5.64
N TYR A 487 6.43 -1.38 4.88
CA TYR A 487 6.11 -2.00 3.61
C TYR A 487 5.73 -0.92 2.58
N GLU A 488 6.42 -0.87 1.46
CA GLU A 488 5.92 -0.19 0.26
C GLU A 488 5.09 -1.23 -0.49
N THR A 489 3.80 -0.95 -0.63
CA THR A 489 2.77 -1.90 -1.01
C THR A 489 2.12 -1.53 -2.35
N GLU A 490 2.26 -0.29 -2.81
CA GLU A 490 1.74 0.08 -4.12
C GLU A 490 2.41 1.31 -4.73
N CYS A 491 2.85 1.15 -5.97
CA CYS A 491 3.23 2.23 -6.84
C CYS A 491 2.90 1.89 -8.30
N SER A 492 2.21 2.78 -9.00
CA SER A 492 1.88 2.57 -10.42
C SER A 492 2.88 3.25 -11.35
N GLY A 493 3.02 2.68 -12.55
CA GLY A 493 3.55 3.37 -13.72
C GLY A 493 2.41 3.55 -14.72
N GLY A 494 2.59 4.42 -15.71
CA GLY A 494 1.53 4.71 -16.66
C GLY A 494 1.84 5.85 -17.61
N GLN A 495 0.81 6.24 -18.37
CA GLN A 495 0.98 7.18 -19.48
C GLN A 495 1.40 8.58 -19.03
N TRP A 496 1.14 8.97 -17.78
CA TRP A 496 1.49 10.29 -17.24
C TRP A 496 3.00 10.48 -17.02
N GLU A 497 3.75 9.39 -16.90
CA GLU A 497 5.19 9.42 -16.63
C GLU A 497 5.93 10.27 -17.70
N ASN A 498 6.92 11.05 -17.25
CA ASN A 498 7.71 11.94 -18.11
C ASN A 498 6.88 12.90 -18.98
N ASN A 499 5.95 13.65 -18.36
CA ASN A 499 5.10 14.65 -19.02
C ASN A 499 4.26 14.07 -20.18
N ASN A 500 3.57 12.96 -19.92
CA ASN A 500 2.78 12.23 -20.92
C ASN A 500 3.62 11.62 -22.07
N ASN A 501 4.89 11.31 -21.82
CA ASN A 501 5.79 10.68 -22.80
C ASN A 501 6.67 9.62 -22.12
N PRO A 502 6.08 8.48 -21.70
CA PRO A 502 6.75 7.46 -20.91
C PRO A 502 7.78 6.70 -21.74
N THR A 503 9.00 7.23 -21.84
CA THR A 503 10.12 6.52 -22.47
C THR A 503 10.62 5.41 -21.57
N PHE A 504 11.24 4.37 -22.14
CA PHE A 504 11.86 3.31 -21.35
C PHE A 504 12.89 3.86 -20.35
N ALA A 505 13.69 4.85 -20.76
CA ALA A 505 14.69 5.47 -19.90
C ALA A 505 14.08 6.16 -18.67
N ALA A 506 13.03 6.97 -18.88
CA ALA A 506 12.38 7.69 -17.80
C ALA A 506 11.65 6.75 -16.83
N THR A 507 10.91 5.78 -17.37
CA THR A 507 10.18 4.82 -16.52
C THR A 507 11.12 3.83 -15.81
N LEU A 508 12.27 3.48 -16.41
CA LEU A 508 13.31 2.71 -15.71
C LEU A 508 13.88 3.49 -14.53
N LYS A 509 14.15 4.79 -14.70
CA LYS A 509 14.59 5.68 -13.61
C LYS A 509 13.62 5.59 -12.44
N ASP A 510 12.33 5.79 -12.68
CA ASP A 510 11.31 5.84 -11.63
C ASP A 510 11.24 4.52 -10.83
N VAL A 511 11.33 3.37 -11.50
CA VAL A 511 11.33 2.05 -10.83
C VAL A 511 12.61 1.81 -10.02
N MET A 512 13.76 2.25 -10.53
CA MET A 512 15.04 2.11 -9.82
C MET A 512 15.10 3.02 -8.59
N GLU A 513 14.68 4.28 -8.72
CA GLU A 513 14.62 5.24 -7.62
C GLU A 513 13.64 4.78 -6.53
N LEU A 514 12.46 4.29 -6.91
CA LEU A 514 11.49 3.68 -5.98
C LEU A 514 12.12 2.53 -5.20
N GLY A 515 12.78 1.60 -5.90
CA GLY A 515 13.40 0.42 -5.30
C GLY A 515 14.53 0.76 -4.32
N ILE A 516 15.41 1.68 -4.72
CA ILE A 516 16.54 2.14 -3.90
C ILE A 516 16.03 2.93 -2.70
N SER A 517 15.20 3.95 -2.93
CA SER A 517 14.77 4.89 -1.89
C SER A 517 13.90 4.20 -0.82
N SER A 518 12.89 3.43 -1.24
CA SER A 518 11.99 2.74 -0.30
C SER A 518 12.76 1.79 0.62
N THR A 519 13.72 1.03 0.08
CA THR A 519 14.49 0.07 0.88
C THR A 519 15.61 0.75 1.69
N ALA A 520 16.15 1.88 1.23
CA ALA A 520 17.08 2.69 2.03
C ALA A 520 16.40 3.27 3.29
N HIS A 521 15.10 3.58 3.19
CA HIS A 521 14.24 4.11 4.26
C HIS A 521 13.44 3.06 5.04
N GLY A 522 13.90 1.80 5.00
CA GLY A 522 13.43 0.76 5.92
C GLY A 522 12.31 -0.14 5.42
N SER A 523 11.77 0.12 4.22
CA SER A 523 10.77 -0.79 3.63
C SER A 523 11.34 -2.19 3.44
N LYS A 524 10.52 -3.19 3.75
CA LYS A 524 10.78 -4.61 3.53
C LYS A 524 10.27 -5.11 2.18
N THR A 525 9.47 -4.29 1.48
CA THR A 525 8.89 -4.62 0.18
C THR A 525 8.98 -3.47 -0.79
N VAL A 526 8.90 -3.78 -2.08
CA VAL A 526 8.56 -2.80 -3.12
C VAL A 526 7.61 -3.49 -4.09
N VAL A 527 6.44 -2.91 -4.30
CA VAL A 527 5.31 -3.54 -4.99
C VAL A 527 4.75 -2.58 -6.02
N ARG A 528 4.82 -2.95 -7.29
CA ARG A 528 4.15 -2.23 -8.36
C ARG A 528 2.66 -2.56 -8.39
N TRP A 529 1.85 -1.72 -9.04
CA TRP A 529 0.42 -1.97 -9.13
C TRP A 529 0.09 -3.13 -10.08
N GLY A 530 -0.46 -2.92 -11.27
CA GLY A 530 -0.82 -4.03 -12.17
C GLY A 530 0.36 -4.93 -12.55
N LEU A 531 0.28 -6.24 -12.27
CA LEU A 531 1.27 -7.21 -12.73
C LEU A 531 1.26 -7.33 -14.26
N ALA A 532 0.06 -7.38 -14.85
CA ALA A 532 -0.12 -7.44 -16.30
C ALA A 532 -1.34 -6.62 -16.72
N LEU A 533 -1.23 -5.89 -17.82
CA LEU A 533 -2.36 -5.23 -18.50
C LEU A 533 -2.16 -5.38 -20.01
N ASP A 534 -3.13 -4.97 -20.82
CA ASP A 534 -2.88 -4.81 -22.25
C ASP A 534 -2.00 -3.55 -22.51
N PRO A 535 -1.49 -3.34 -23.74
CA PRO A 535 -0.68 -2.16 -24.07
C PRO A 535 -1.38 -0.80 -23.87
N ASN A 536 -2.71 -0.78 -23.72
CA ASN A 536 -3.52 0.41 -23.48
C ASN A 536 -3.91 0.57 -22.00
N GLY A 537 -3.49 -0.33 -21.11
CA GLY A 537 -3.84 -0.30 -19.69
C GLY A 537 -5.14 -1.03 -19.32
N ASN A 538 -5.71 -1.82 -20.23
CA ASN A 538 -6.98 -2.52 -20.03
C ASN A 538 -6.81 -3.97 -19.55
N PRO A 539 -7.89 -4.57 -19.00
CA PRO A 539 -9.16 -3.93 -18.66
C PRO A 539 -9.08 -3.16 -17.32
N HIS A 540 -9.99 -2.23 -17.10
CA HIS A 540 -10.21 -1.53 -15.83
C HIS A 540 -11.70 -1.18 -15.69
N LEU A 541 -12.16 -0.81 -14.51
CA LEU A 541 -13.55 -0.42 -14.30
C LEU A 541 -13.85 0.90 -15.05
N ASP A 542 -15.10 1.03 -15.53
CA ASP A 542 -15.61 2.23 -16.21
C ASP A 542 -16.11 3.28 -15.20
N THR A 543 -15.35 3.52 -14.15
CA THR A 543 -15.67 4.53 -13.13
C THR A 543 -14.70 5.71 -13.23
N SER A 544 -15.17 6.92 -12.89
CA SER A 544 -14.38 8.14 -13.06
C SER A 544 -13.11 8.19 -12.18
N GLY A 545 -13.05 7.38 -11.13
CA GLY A 545 -11.87 7.26 -10.27
C GLY A 545 -10.82 6.25 -10.76
N SER A 546 -11.18 5.33 -11.65
CA SER A 546 -10.31 4.20 -12.02
C SER A 546 -9.10 4.63 -12.85
N CYS A 547 -7.98 3.93 -12.68
CA CYS A 547 -6.77 4.24 -13.43
C CYS A 547 -6.86 3.79 -14.90
N GLY A 548 -7.37 4.67 -15.77
CA GLY A 548 -7.45 4.43 -17.23
C GLY A 548 -6.13 4.62 -18.00
N THR A 549 -5.04 4.95 -17.31
CA THR A 549 -3.72 5.21 -17.93
C THR A 549 -2.60 4.39 -17.30
N CYS A 550 -2.94 3.45 -16.42
CA CYS A 550 -1.98 2.58 -15.75
C CYS A 550 -1.30 1.62 -16.73
N ARG A 551 -0.07 1.24 -16.41
CA ARG A 551 0.74 0.29 -17.18
C ARG A 551 1.14 -0.88 -16.27
N GLY A 552 1.00 -2.09 -16.81
CA GLY A 552 1.42 -3.29 -16.09
C GLY A 552 2.94 -3.45 -16.03
N VAL A 553 3.43 -4.28 -15.11
CA VAL A 553 4.84 -4.73 -15.09
C VAL A 553 5.22 -5.37 -16.43
N ILE A 554 4.28 -6.09 -17.02
CA ILE A 554 4.30 -6.52 -18.41
C ILE A 554 3.02 -6.08 -19.12
N SER A 555 3.09 -6.02 -20.45
CA SER A 555 1.93 -5.85 -21.31
C SER A 555 1.67 -7.11 -22.12
N VAL A 556 0.41 -7.52 -22.25
CA VAL A 556 0.00 -8.66 -23.10
C VAL A 556 -1.04 -8.18 -24.09
N ALA A 557 -0.69 -8.20 -25.38
CA ALA A 557 -1.60 -7.80 -26.45
C ALA A 557 -2.61 -8.92 -26.76
N ALA A 558 -3.70 -8.57 -27.45
CA ALA A 558 -4.77 -9.50 -27.80
C ALA A 558 -4.33 -10.68 -28.71
N ASP A 559 -3.20 -10.54 -29.42
CA ASP A 559 -2.61 -11.61 -30.23
C ASP A 559 -1.68 -12.54 -29.40
N GLY A 560 -1.54 -12.29 -28.10
CA GLY A 560 -0.68 -13.01 -27.18
C GLY A 560 0.77 -12.49 -27.13
N THR A 561 1.10 -11.41 -27.85
CA THR A 561 2.42 -10.78 -27.76
C THR A 561 2.65 -10.22 -26.37
N VAL A 562 3.78 -10.58 -25.76
CA VAL A 562 4.17 -10.12 -24.42
C VAL A 562 5.31 -9.13 -24.53
N THR A 563 5.12 -7.95 -23.95
CA THR A 563 6.15 -6.93 -23.77
C THR A 563 6.54 -6.85 -22.30
N LYS A 564 7.83 -7.02 -22.01
CA LYS A 564 8.39 -6.75 -20.68
C LYS A 564 8.68 -5.27 -20.59
N ASN A 565 7.99 -4.56 -19.71
CA ASN A 565 8.16 -3.12 -19.58
C ASN A 565 9.39 -2.80 -18.71
N SER A 566 9.74 -1.52 -18.58
CA SER A 566 10.82 -1.06 -17.70
C SER A 566 10.65 -1.55 -16.26
N ASP A 567 9.41 -1.62 -15.75
CA ASP A 567 9.06 -2.19 -14.44
C ASP A 567 9.54 -3.62 -14.26
N TYR A 568 9.44 -4.47 -15.28
CA TYR A 568 9.95 -5.85 -15.22
C TYR A 568 11.47 -5.85 -14.99
N TYR A 569 12.21 -5.03 -15.75
CA TYR A 569 13.66 -4.99 -15.66
C TYR A 569 14.15 -4.29 -14.40
N GLY A 570 13.53 -3.17 -14.02
CA GLY A 570 13.81 -2.43 -12.80
C GLY A 570 13.55 -3.27 -11.56
N LEU A 571 12.37 -3.89 -11.43
CA LEU A 571 12.10 -4.86 -10.34
C LEU A 571 13.07 -6.04 -10.39
N GLY A 572 13.46 -6.49 -11.58
CA GLY A 572 14.42 -7.58 -11.77
C GLY A 572 15.80 -7.32 -11.18
N HIS A 573 16.25 -6.06 -11.12
CA HIS A 573 17.49 -5.67 -10.44
C HIS A 573 17.46 -5.91 -8.93
N PHE A 574 16.26 -6.08 -8.34
CA PHE A 574 16.07 -6.41 -6.92
C PHE A 574 15.59 -7.85 -6.74
N SER A 575 14.39 -8.18 -7.24
CA SER A 575 13.70 -9.47 -7.03
C SER A 575 14.55 -10.69 -7.39
N LYS A 576 15.37 -10.61 -8.45
CA LYS A 576 16.18 -11.74 -8.91
C LYS A 576 17.37 -12.04 -7.99
N PHE A 577 17.89 -11.00 -7.33
CA PHE A 577 19.17 -11.08 -6.60
C PHE A 577 19.00 -10.99 -5.09
N VAL A 578 17.98 -10.29 -4.61
CA VAL A 578 17.67 -10.10 -3.19
C VAL A 578 16.61 -11.11 -2.77
N THR A 579 17.07 -12.20 -2.17
CA THR A 579 16.18 -13.30 -1.75
C THR A 579 15.37 -12.93 -0.49
N PRO A 580 14.14 -13.46 -0.32
CA PRO A 580 13.40 -13.31 0.92
C PRO A 580 14.25 -13.67 2.14
N GLY A 581 14.28 -12.79 3.14
CA GLY A 581 15.10 -12.93 4.33
C GLY A 581 16.51 -12.33 4.22
N ALA A 582 16.91 -11.78 3.06
CA ALA A 582 18.13 -10.97 2.92
C ALA A 582 18.13 -9.79 3.90
N THR A 583 19.30 -9.36 4.35
CA THR A 583 19.46 -8.22 5.26
C THR A 583 19.98 -7.03 4.48
N ARG A 584 19.31 -5.87 4.56
CA ARG A 584 19.85 -4.62 4.03
C ARG A 584 21.07 -4.22 4.87
N VAL A 585 22.15 -3.83 4.22
CA VAL A 585 23.39 -3.34 4.85
C VAL A 585 23.71 -1.93 4.38
N ALA A 586 24.60 -1.23 5.08
CA ALA A 586 24.94 0.14 4.72
C ALA A 586 25.63 0.18 3.36
N SER A 587 25.21 1.15 2.54
CA SER A 587 25.90 1.53 1.33
C SER A 587 25.87 3.06 1.20
N THR A 588 27.03 3.67 0.94
CA THR A 588 27.16 5.13 0.83
C THR A 588 27.98 5.50 -0.38
N SER A 589 27.47 6.43 -1.19
CA SER A 589 28.19 7.01 -2.32
C SER A 589 28.65 8.43 -1.98
N ASN A 590 29.87 8.78 -2.38
CA ASN A 590 30.33 10.18 -2.35
C ASN A 590 29.89 11.00 -3.58
N SER A 591 29.05 10.42 -4.45
CA SER A 591 28.40 11.07 -5.58
C SER A 591 26.89 10.82 -5.53
N SER A 592 26.10 11.90 -5.50
CA SER A 592 24.64 11.84 -5.50
C SER A 592 24.04 11.30 -6.80
N SER A 593 24.81 11.25 -7.89
CA SER A 593 24.36 10.70 -9.18
C SER A 593 24.43 9.16 -9.25
N LEU A 594 25.07 8.52 -8.25
CA LEU A 594 25.17 7.07 -8.14
C LEU A 594 24.29 6.60 -6.98
N GLU A 595 23.01 6.47 -7.26
CA GLU A 595 22.03 5.96 -6.32
C GLU A 595 22.25 4.47 -6.11
N ASN A 596 22.17 4.00 -4.87
CA ASN A 596 22.55 2.64 -4.54
C ASN A 596 21.91 2.11 -3.25
N VAL A 597 21.78 0.79 -3.19
CA VAL A 597 21.42 0.05 -1.98
C VAL A 597 22.10 -1.32 -1.99
N ALA A 598 22.53 -1.79 -0.81
CA ALA A 598 23.21 -3.07 -0.64
C ALA A 598 22.48 -4.03 0.30
N PHE A 599 22.61 -5.32 0.02
CA PHE A 599 22.01 -6.42 0.77
C PHE A 599 22.98 -7.59 0.92
N VAL A 600 22.76 -8.40 1.95
CA VAL A 600 23.40 -9.70 2.13
C VAL A 600 22.32 -10.77 2.22
N ASN A 601 22.32 -11.71 1.27
CA ASN A 601 21.44 -12.87 1.27
C ASN A 601 21.78 -13.83 2.40
N GLN A 602 20.83 -14.70 2.77
CA GLN A 602 21.05 -15.67 3.85
C GLN A 602 22.14 -16.70 3.54
N ASN A 603 22.45 -16.92 2.27
CA ASN A 603 23.55 -17.77 1.81
C ASN A 603 24.91 -17.04 1.76
N GLY A 604 25.00 -15.81 2.28
CA GLY A 604 26.24 -15.02 2.30
C GLY A 604 26.57 -14.29 0.99
N THR A 605 25.71 -14.34 -0.03
CA THR A 605 25.91 -13.57 -1.27
C THR A 605 25.57 -12.10 -1.03
N HIS A 606 26.50 -11.21 -1.34
CA HIS A 606 26.29 -9.77 -1.37
C HIS A 606 25.61 -9.35 -2.66
N VAL A 607 24.76 -8.33 -2.55
CA VAL A 607 24.06 -7.72 -3.68
C VAL A 607 24.19 -6.21 -3.55
N LEU A 608 24.70 -5.54 -4.58
CA LEU A 608 24.68 -4.09 -4.68
C LEU A 608 23.92 -3.69 -5.94
N VAL A 609 22.85 -2.91 -5.76
CA VAL A 609 22.09 -2.31 -6.86
C VAL A 609 22.55 -0.87 -7.01
N VAL A 610 22.85 -0.46 -8.25
CA VAL A 610 23.30 0.91 -8.58
C VAL A 610 22.53 1.44 -9.78
N TYR A 611 22.08 2.69 -9.69
CA TYR A 611 21.51 3.43 -10.81
C TYR A 611 22.34 4.69 -11.07
N ASN A 612 22.69 4.91 -12.35
CA ASN A 612 23.40 6.12 -12.78
C ASN A 612 22.40 7.19 -13.23
N ASN A 613 22.08 8.12 -12.33
CA ASN A 613 21.19 9.25 -12.61
C ASN A 613 21.91 10.43 -13.29
N ASN A 614 23.17 10.27 -13.70
CA ASN A 614 23.89 11.28 -14.48
C ASN A 614 23.55 11.20 -15.97
N ALA A 615 23.59 12.34 -16.65
CA ALA A 615 23.41 12.45 -18.09
C ALA A 615 24.59 11.87 -18.91
N SER A 616 25.63 11.35 -18.25
CA SER A 616 26.82 10.79 -18.88
C SER A 616 27.24 9.49 -18.19
N ALA A 617 27.99 8.66 -18.92
CA ALA A 617 28.57 7.46 -18.33
C ALA A 617 29.47 7.84 -17.14
N MET A 618 29.33 7.09 -16.05
CA MET A 618 30.11 7.31 -14.83
C MET A 618 31.03 6.14 -14.57
N THR A 619 32.32 6.44 -14.38
CA THR A 619 33.28 5.47 -13.86
C THR A 619 33.39 5.67 -12.35
N PHE A 620 33.18 4.60 -11.60
CA PHE A 620 33.21 4.60 -10.14
C PHE A 620 33.87 3.34 -9.60
N GLN A 621 34.14 3.36 -8.30
CA GLN A 621 34.65 2.23 -7.55
C GLN A 621 33.62 1.76 -6.53
N VAL A 622 33.60 0.46 -6.31
CA VAL A 622 32.89 -0.16 -5.19
C VAL A 622 33.93 -0.69 -4.22
N GLN A 623 33.86 -0.21 -2.98
CA GLN A 623 34.65 -0.69 -1.87
C GLN A 623 33.78 -1.57 -0.99
N ALA A 624 34.15 -2.85 -0.87
CA ALA A 624 33.54 -3.78 0.07
C ALA A 624 34.66 -4.33 0.96
N GLN A 625 34.59 -4.03 2.26
CA GLN A 625 35.65 -4.35 3.22
C GLN A 625 37.03 -3.82 2.75
N HIS A 626 38.02 -4.69 2.59
CA HIS A 626 39.39 -4.34 2.18
C HIS A 626 39.66 -4.43 0.67
N SER A 627 38.62 -4.71 -0.12
CA SER A 627 38.73 -4.97 -1.56
C SER A 627 37.94 -3.96 -2.38
N THR A 628 38.48 -3.58 -3.55
CA THR A 628 37.79 -2.69 -4.49
C THR A 628 37.64 -3.28 -5.89
N PHE A 629 36.61 -2.89 -6.62
CA PHE A 629 36.55 -3.02 -8.08
C PHE A 629 36.06 -1.72 -8.71
N SER A 630 36.38 -1.53 -9.99
CA SER A 630 35.92 -0.38 -10.77
C SER A 630 34.90 -0.81 -11.83
N TYR A 631 33.95 0.05 -12.13
CA TYR A 631 32.97 -0.16 -13.19
C TYR A 631 32.60 1.16 -13.87
N THR A 632 32.31 1.11 -15.17
CA THR A 632 31.77 2.24 -15.93
C THR A 632 30.33 1.94 -16.29
N LEU A 633 29.39 2.67 -15.71
CA LEU A 633 27.95 2.51 -15.94
C LEU A 633 27.46 3.60 -16.91
N PRO A 634 26.80 3.26 -18.04
CA PRO A 634 26.23 4.25 -18.96
C PRO A 634 25.22 5.19 -18.31
N ALA A 635 24.92 6.31 -18.96
CA ALA A 635 23.91 7.27 -18.51
C ALA A 635 22.51 6.63 -18.43
N GLY A 636 21.80 6.83 -17.32
CA GLY A 636 20.46 6.26 -17.11
C GLY A 636 20.42 4.73 -17.11
N ALA A 637 21.54 4.06 -16.84
CA ALA A 637 21.61 2.60 -16.76
C ALA A 637 21.57 2.12 -15.31
N ALA A 638 21.04 0.91 -15.14
CA ALA A 638 20.99 0.18 -13.87
C ALA A 638 21.94 -1.01 -13.91
N ALA A 639 22.68 -1.23 -12.83
CA ALA A 639 23.52 -2.41 -12.66
C ALA A 639 23.29 -3.09 -11.30
N THR A 640 23.28 -4.42 -11.30
CA THR A 640 23.35 -5.22 -10.07
C THR A 640 24.63 -6.02 -10.03
N PHE A 641 25.38 -5.88 -8.95
CA PHE A 641 26.62 -6.57 -8.67
C PHE A 641 26.38 -7.64 -7.61
N THR A 642 26.92 -8.86 -7.82
CA THR A 642 26.86 -9.93 -6.81
C THR A 642 28.21 -10.61 -6.63
N TRP A 643 28.55 -10.95 -5.39
CA TRP A 643 29.78 -11.65 -5.02
C TRP A 643 29.60 -12.45 -3.72
N SER A 644 30.52 -13.37 -3.43
CA SER A 644 30.53 -14.15 -2.18
C SER A 644 31.28 -13.44 -1.05
N GLY A 645 30.79 -13.59 0.20
CA GLY A 645 31.48 -13.17 1.43
C GLY A 645 32.86 -13.83 1.63
N GLU A 646 33.67 -13.33 2.57
CA GLU A 646 35.07 -13.77 2.81
C GLU A 646 35.24 -15.15 3.47
N ASP A 647 34.16 -15.84 3.84
CA ASP A 647 34.21 -17.10 4.61
C ASP A 647 33.89 -18.39 3.82
N ASP A 648 34.11 -18.43 2.49
CA ASP A 648 34.06 -19.68 1.70
C ASP A 648 35.47 -20.22 1.35
#